data_AF-A0A3S5IS05-F1
#
_entry.id   AF-A0A3S5IS05-F1
#
_cell.length_a   1.000
_cell.length_b   1.000
_cell.length_c   1.000
_cell.angle_alpha   90.00
_cell.angle_beta   90.00
_cell.angle_gamma   90.00
#
_symmetry.space_group_name_H-M   'P 1'
#
loop_
_entity.id
_entity.type
_entity.pdbx_description
1 polymer ?
#
loop_
_entity_poly.entity_id
_entity_poly.type
_entity_poly.pdbx_seq_one_letter_code
_entity_poly.pdbx_strand_id
1 'polypeptide(L)'
;MLRRRVLPDGHRYTALPLIYGTSQHGIKTLDVREYRPLATPIEFRFYQRYANHPNRQSGIQFLTHYNTHQRFRVNKDYIDYMHWGKEQGQARLPHRHQRVAFDFNDQLHPTRTAEGNGDTQAWCAEQDPSLGPHPDLDASFDPNRHVFSHPEHWNKMFSKRRPGEGSIDLSVLPSRSLLGPLMTQSDTHGAAYFRLDNRGHSNGKVPGLNSPFLGEFDRQMMQAMSRPLNADRTITGNDGRFSKTIMINEPMTHQHLSGKTASELSTEIDVATNAVYSKLTVLEAAQSGLTNYFCGGLNYEMLGFDLHMAELLRERARAILGRDAGVSSSSVAFTASTDSTKTEERVVGQLLRDASGYVDRADDALRQHAALIWRVYTAPRPLMALTNGKCRGTGCGVSVYSKYCALKDASEFIFDGPNVGITPYGGLTRLLARPETSLKYPGLAEFIVLTGTSLFAGDALRLGWTDLFTNISDMSYHIKDWFDATEHMHNDAVAWQLGHLLETCFKMREAHSSAMERVAITPVRARWIEDAFADQPSVRHIVDTLGEIECLPFTAQHNTWDHSQCTPYTLDSVEAGLLKLESHRLRYTHSPWDITPPEDEVALQHASEVFNAYVLERYGTENVVVHRDTEKLAAWRRQRQQEYHAHRSLRGAPHSRHVYARLEGCEGKLVSFDFVFFLQQHENLENKNKKEESRYTASLDALKRKVLASFGMPDGRDIELGWYLPTLDTCPIYSDEELMQLLHADPGIEDPKSELKYPPIYFIVKRNTLYFSEWAYAVKHQLLLQSPFALRAAYEMLTEVRGDGLADSVMPLAESLATEFKYVSRLLRRPDFYRVGVHTDKSAETWEEIREERRRNIHKTHQPTRPLPDFEEVFERNVEIEGHRFLLRPRWNPRTLQDVLESDVLQLRTPLVYSGEGIAPLYVQTQCAKANRITGMVEDAGGLEVVQGLGEVDAKGTPVAPPLQPNAHVPQNVSFYEMARHPWEDTASSWRRDGFTEGSLENYEAQYRAAERAVYDEEGRGIHNYWPSREASEGVTSEEKDTALLQERLFKPLEEAISAVEPWARNLRRSASDGTLGYKTEIATPEEKIYDDEYYRWFIQPGHHPNPSGLTSVKRGSSTQHSTDAAELERIWRSVASGDDDGNASEVEGMATEDVEEVGSAHMSEEEPVAHTDEDESA
;
A
#
# COMPACT_ATOMS: atom_id res chain seq x y z
N MET A 1 -45.97 -25.15 4.35
CA MET A 1 -46.81 -26.37 4.47
C MET A 1 -48.04 -26.06 5.33
N LEU A 2 -49.21 -26.27 4.70
CA LEU A 2 -50.60 -26.30 5.17
C LEU A 2 -50.90 -26.79 6.61
N ARG A 3 -51.85 -26.13 7.31
CA ARG A 3 -53.23 -26.62 7.66
C ARG A 3 -53.87 -25.73 8.73
N ARG A 4 -54.83 -24.86 8.36
CA ARG A 4 -56.30 -24.97 8.52
C ARG A 4 -56.80 -25.21 9.96
N ARG A 5 -57.44 -24.15 10.51
CA ARG A 5 -58.31 -24.15 11.69
C ARG A 5 -59.61 -24.92 11.41
N VAL A 6 -60.09 -25.65 12.41
CA VAL A 6 -61.43 -26.24 12.50
C VAL A 6 -62.05 -25.77 13.82
N LEU A 7 -63.24 -25.16 13.74
CA LEU A 7 -64.14 -24.87 14.85
C LEU A 7 -64.77 -26.18 15.38
N PRO A 8 -65.23 -26.20 16.64
CA PRO A 8 -66.63 -26.59 16.82
C PRO A 8 -67.40 -25.82 17.90
N ASP A 9 -68.69 -25.64 17.61
CA ASP A 9 -69.80 -25.36 18.53
C ASP A 9 -70.25 -26.60 19.32
N GLY A 10 -70.82 -26.38 20.51
CA GLY A 10 -72.14 -26.94 20.84
C GLY A 10 -72.28 -28.03 21.92
N HIS A 11 -73.07 -27.68 22.96
CA HIS A 11 -73.92 -28.51 23.85
C HIS A 11 -73.29 -29.09 25.14
N ARG A 12 -73.94 -29.14 26.32
CA ARG A 12 -75.27 -28.69 26.85
C ARG A 12 -75.35 -29.02 28.37
N TYR A 13 -76.26 -28.35 29.10
CA TYR A 13 -76.91 -28.70 30.40
C TYR A 13 -76.06 -28.52 31.69
N THR A 14 -76.54 -27.94 32.81
CA THR A 14 -77.89 -27.77 33.37
C THR A 14 -77.90 -26.68 34.47
N ALA A 15 -79.07 -26.12 34.77
CA ALA A 15 -79.33 -25.05 35.74
C ALA A 15 -79.85 -25.55 37.11
N LEU A 16 -79.80 -24.65 38.12
CA LEU A 16 -80.51 -24.56 39.44
C LEU A 16 -79.63 -24.75 40.70
N PRO A 17 -79.99 -24.18 41.88
CA PRO A 17 -80.49 -22.82 42.16
C PRO A 17 -79.87 -22.13 43.41
N LEU A 18 -80.07 -20.80 43.52
CA LEU A 18 -80.39 -19.95 44.71
C LEU A 18 -80.40 -20.66 46.10
N ILE A 19 -79.77 -20.18 47.19
CA ILE A 19 -80.26 -19.09 48.09
C ILE A 19 -79.24 -18.80 49.23
N TYR A 20 -78.91 -17.52 49.37
CA TYR A 20 -78.59 -16.69 50.55
C TYR A 20 -77.36 -16.93 51.46
N GLY A 21 -76.53 -15.87 51.51
CA GLY A 21 -76.31 -15.15 52.76
C GLY A 21 -74.85 -14.89 53.12
N THR A 22 -74.27 -13.78 52.65
CA THR A 22 -73.42 -12.89 53.48
C THR A 22 -73.05 -11.64 52.67
N SER A 23 -73.26 -10.49 53.30
CA SER A 23 -72.94 -9.15 52.79
C SER A 23 -71.44 -8.98 52.58
N GLN A 24 -71.01 -8.87 51.32
CA GLN A 24 -69.74 -8.24 50.95
C GLN A 24 -70.02 -7.11 49.97
N HIS A 25 -69.52 -5.92 50.30
CA HIS A 25 -69.64 -4.72 49.50
C HIS A 25 -69.24 -4.98 48.04
N GLY A 26 -70.18 -4.75 47.12
CA GLY A 26 -69.91 -4.75 45.69
C GLY A 26 -68.94 -3.61 45.32
N ILE A 27 -67.95 -3.91 44.50
CA ILE A 27 -67.10 -2.90 43.86
C ILE A 27 -68.01 -2.00 43.02
N LYS A 28 -67.89 -0.67 43.18
CA LYS A 28 -68.71 0.28 42.43
C LYS A 28 -68.35 0.14 40.94
N THR A 29 -69.35 -0.09 40.08
CA THR A 29 -69.18 -0.25 38.62
C THR A 29 -68.81 1.05 37.90
N LEU A 30 -68.93 2.19 38.58
CA LEU A 30 -68.53 3.52 38.11
C LEU A 30 -67.37 4.02 38.96
N ASP A 31 -66.41 4.67 38.30
CA ASP A 31 -65.24 5.21 38.98
C ASP A 31 -65.70 6.24 40.03
N VAL A 32 -65.19 6.10 41.26
CA VAL A 32 -65.66 6.91 42.42
C VAL A 32 -65.04 8.32 42.39
N ARG A 33 -64.05 8.52 41.52
CA ARG A 33 -63.29 9.75 41.31
C ARG A 33 -63.02 9.88 39.81
N GLU A 34 -63.28 11.04 39.23
CA GLU A 34 -62.88 11.32 37.84
C GLU A 34 -61.37 11.56 37.78
N TYR A 35 -60.60 10.49 37.78
CA TYR A 35 -59.14 10.53 37.73
C TYR A 35 -58.65 10.27 36.30
N ARG A 36 -58.27 11.36 35.62
CA ARG A 36 -57.69 11.31 34.26
C ARG A 36 -56.24 11.77 34.32
N PRO A 37 -55.28 10.87 34.62
CA PRO A 37 -53.87 11.24 34.56
C PRO A 37 -53.51 11.56 33.11
N LEU A 38 -53.02 12.78 32.87
CA LEU A 38 -52.53 13.22 31.56
C LEU A 38 -51.12 12.71 31.25
N ALA A 39 -50.42 12.20 32.27
CA ALA A 39 -49.11 11.60 32.11
C ALA A 39 -49.24 10.29 31.32
N THR A 40 -48.52 10.20 30.21
CA THR A 40 -48.45 8.99 29.39
C THR A 40 -47.00 8.50 29.33
N PRO A 41 -46.53 7.75 30.37
CA PRO A 41 -45.17 7.24 30.41
C PRO A 41 -44.83 6.43 29.16
N ILE A 42 -43.62 6.61 28.64
CA ILE A 42 -43.18 6.00 27.38
C ILE A 42 -43.24 4.47 27.45
N GLU A 43 -42.99 3.89 28.63
CA GLU A 43 -43.01 2.45 28.90
C GLU A 43 -44.42 1.86 28.92
N PHE A 44 -45.44 2.67 29.20
CA PHE A 44 -46.85 2.25 29.16
C PHE A 44 -47.42 2.34 27.75
N ARG A 45 -46.89 3.25 26.92
CA ARG A 45 -47.24 3.37 25.50
C ARG A 45 -46.50 2.34 24.64
N PHE A 46 -45.17 2.29 24.73
CA PHE A 46 -44.30 1.51 23.85
C PHE A 46 -43.58 0.37 24.58
N TYR A 47 -44.37 -0.57 25.12
CA TYR A 47 -43.87 -1.74 25.86
C TYR A 47 -43.08 -2.75 24.98
N GLN A 48 -43.10 -2.57 23.65
CA GLN A 48 -42.32 -3.35 22.69
C GLN A 48 -40.83 -2.96 22.70
N ARG A 49 -40.51 -1.72 23.08
CA ARG A 49 -39.13 -1.19 23.10
C ARG A 49 -38.57 -1.06 24.51
N TYR A 50 -39.44 -0.86 25.50
CA TYR A 50 -39.05 -0.67 26.90
C TYR A 50 -39.62 -1.76 27.81
N ALA A 51 -38.82 -2.18 28.79
CA ALA A 51 -39.23 -3.14 29.80
C ALA A 51 -39.00 -2.55 31.20
N ASN A 52 -40.08 -2.20 31.89
CA ASN A 52 -40.00 -1.66 33.25
C ASN A 52 -39.94 -2.75 34.35
N HIS A 53 -39.97 -4.02 33.95
CA HIS A 53 -39.88 -5.14 34.90
C HIS A 53 -38.46 -5.23 35.49
N PRO A 54 -38.28 -5.31 36.82
CA PRO A 54 -36.98 -5.11 37.48
C PRO A 54 -35.90 -6.11 37.09
N ASN A 55 -36.24 -7.38 36.86
CA ASN A 55 -35.26 -8.37 36.36
C ASN A 55 -35.06 -8.34 34.83
N ARG A 56 -35.80 -7.51 34.08
CA ARG A 56 -35.71 -7.37 32.62
C ARG A 56 -34.94 -6.13 32.16
N GLN A 57 -34.41 -5.36 33.11
CA GLN A 57 -33.72 -4.07 32.86
C GLN A 57 -32.47 -4.18 31.98
N SER A 58 -31.90 -5.38 31.84
CA SER A 58 -30.74 -5.61 30.99
C SER A 58 -31.07 -5.57 29.49
N GLY A 59 -32.36 -5.62 29.14
CA GLY A 59 -32.85 -5.33 27.79
C GLY A 59 -32.64 -6.46 26.77
N ILE A 60 -32.62 -6.06 25.49
CA ILE A 60 -32.52 -6.94 24.33
C ILE A 60 -31.20 -6.67 23.61
N GLN A 61 -30.22 -7.53 23.80
CA GLN A 61 -28.86 -7.33 23.32
C GLN A 61 -28.47 -8.50 22.42
N PHE A 62 -28.53 -8.28 21.11
CA PHE A 62 -28.08 -9.28 20.13
C PHE A 62 -26.56 -9.38 20.08
N LEU A 63 -25.86 -8.28 20.30
CA LEU A 63 -24.39 -8.17 20.22
C LEU A 63 -23.70 -8.69 21.49
N THR A 64 -24.12 -9.86 21.98
CA THR A 64 -23.48 -10.57 23.09
C THR A 64 -23.11 -11.98 22.67
N HIS A 65 -22.11 -12.58 23.30
CA HIS A 65 -21.67 -13.95 23.02
C HIS A 65 -22.58 -15.02 23.66
N TYR A 66 -23.64 -14.61 24.37
CA TYR A 66 -24.53 -15.53 25.07
C TYR A 66 -25.46 -16.28 24.10
N ASN A 67 -26.03 -17.38 24.58
CA ASN A 67 -26.93 -18.23 23.79
C ASN A 67 -28.32 -17.61 23.53
N THR A 68 -28.62 -16.42 24.05
CA THR A 68 -29.94 -15.77 23.95
C THR A 68 -29.78 -14.26 23.82
N HIS A 69 -30.45 -13.67 22.83
CA HIS A 69 -30.49 -12.21 22.59
C HIS A 69 -31.25 -11.44 23.70
N GLN A 70 -32.15 -12.09 24.43
CA GLN A 70 -32.82 -11.55 25.61
C GLN A 70 -31.89 -11.64 26.83
N ARG A 71 -31.14 -10.57 27.12
CA ARG A 71 -30.07 -10.56 28.14
C ARG A 71 -30.55 -10.96 29.52
N PHE A 72 -31.80 -10.67 29.86
CA PHE A 72 -32.42 -11.00 31.15
C PHE A 72 -32.81 -12.47 31.33
N ARG A 73 -32.78 -13.28 30.25
CA ARG A 73 -32.98 -14.74 30.34
C ARG A 73 -31.68 -15.52 30.46
N VAL A 74 -30.53 -14.86 30.27
CA VAL A 74 -29.22 -15.47 30.41
C VAL A 74 -29.02 -15.87 31.87
N ASN A 75 -28.63 -17.12 32.07
CA ASN A 75 -28.42 -17.75 33.39
C ASN A 75 -26.95 -18.01 33.71
N LYS A 76 -26.04 -17.45 32.91
CA LYS A 76 -24.59 -17.53 33.13
C LYS A 76 -24.14 -16.41 34.06
N ASP A 77 -24.14 -15.18 33.55
CA ASP A 77 -23.61 -14.02 34.26
C ASP A 77 -24.73 -13.02 34.60
N TYR A 78 -24.98 -12.82 35.89
CA TYR A 78 -25.85 -11.82 36.47
C TYR A 78 -25.06 -10.52 36.70
N ILE A 79 -25.54 -9.44 36.07
CA ILE A 79 -24.87 -8.14 36.11
C ILE A 79 -25.07 -7.41 37.44
N ASP A 80 -24.11 -6.56 37.77
CA ASP A 80 -24.13 -5.70 38.96
C ASP A 80 -24.35 -4.23 38.57
N TYR A 81 -25.58 -3.73 38.72
CA TYR A 81 -25.91 -2.35 38.39
C TYR A 81 -25.27 -1.29 39.29
N MET A 82 -24.78 -1.68 40.47
CA MET A 82 -24.20 -0.74 41.42
C MET A 82 -22.70 -0.59 41.23
N HIS A 83 -22.02 -1.69 40.91
CA HIS A 83 -20.56 -1.75 40.92
C HIS A 83 -19.93 -1.89 39.54
N TRP A 84 -20.72 -2.17 38.49
CA TRP A 84 -20.22 -2.25 37.11
C TRP A 84 -20.59 -1.01 36.31
N GLY A 85 -19.98 -0.86 35.12
CA GLY A 85 -20.26 0.24 34.19
C GLY A 85 -19.19 1.33 34.14
N LYS A 86 -18.04 1.18 34.83
CA LYS A 86 -17.01 2.23 34.84
C LYS A 86 -16.40 2.46 33.46
N GLU A 87 -15.77 1.45 32.85
CA GLU A 87 -15.16 1.57 31.52
C GLU A 87 -16.10 1.27 30.34
N GLN A 88 -17.22 0.57 30.59
CA GLN A 88 -18.19 0.17 29.55
C GLN A 88 -19.47 1.02 29.55
N GLY A 89 -19.54 2.06 30.39
CA GLY A 89 -20.70 2.94 30.53
C GLY A 89 -21.87 2.30 31.29
N GLN A 90 -22.79 1.64 30.60
CA GLN A 90 -23.94 1.03 31.26
C GLN A 90 -23.59 -0.38 31.75
N ALA A 91 -23.95 -0.72 33.00
CA ALA A 91 -23.70 -2.03 33.59
C ALA A 91 -24.29 -3.22 32.80
N ARG A 92 -25.29 -2.96 31.94
CA ARG A 92 -25.89 -3.98 31.07
C ARG A 92 -25.03 -4.36 29.87
N LEU A 93 -24.13 -3.48 29.41
CA LEU A 93 -23.31 -3.74 28.22
C LEU A 93 -22.23 -4.78 28.53
N PRO A 94 -21.78 -5.55 27.52
CA PRO A 94 -20.69 -6.50 27.71
C PRO A 94 -19.41 -5.80 28.17
N HIS A 95 -18.56 -6.52 28.90
CA HIS A 95 -17.23 -6.02 29.27
C HIS A 95 -16.33 -5.84 28.05
N ARG A 96 -15.30 -5.00 28.18
CA ARG A 96 -14.36 -4.65 27.09
C ARG A 96 -13.75 -5.88 26.42
N HIS A 97 -13.36 -6.91 27.18
CA HIS A 97 -12.75 -8.15 26.67
C HIS A 97 -13.75 -9.15 26.06
N GLN A 98 -15.06 -8.92 26.20
CA GLN A 98 -16.12 -9.84 25.75
C GLN A 98 -17.00 -9.31 24.61
N ARG A 99 -16.77 -8.06 24.19
CA ARG A 99 -17.52 -7.47 23.07
C ARG A 99 -17.28 -8.23 21.78
N VAL A 100 -18.32 -8.32 20.96
CA VAL A 100 -18.31 -8.96 19.63
C VAL A 100 -18.62 -7.97 18.51
N ALA A 101 -18.84 -6.71 18.87
CA ALA A 101 -18.99 -5.58 17.98
C ALA A 101 -17.99 -4.49 18.42
N PHE A 102 -17.45 -3.77 17.45
CA PHE A 102 -16.36 -2.83 17.63
C PHE A 102 -16.74 -1.51 16.97
N ASP A 103 -16.45 -0.42 17.66
CA ASP A 103 -16.65 0.93 17.13
C ASP A 103 -15.46 1.32 16.25
N PHE A 104 -15.67 2.22 15.27
CA PHE A 104 -14.65 2.60 14.28
C PHE A 104 -13.34 3.13 14.90
N ASN A 105 -13.43 3.94 15.96
CA ASN A 105 -12.26 4.59 16.57
C ASN A 105 -11.79 3.93 17.88
N ASP A 106 -12.42 2.83 18.31
CA ASP A 106 -11.99 2.08 19.49
C ASP A 106 -11.07 0.93 19.09
N GLN A 107 -10.11 0.61 19.96
CA GLN A 107 -9.19 -0.50 19.72
C GLN A 107 -9.93 -1.84 19.76
N LEU A 108 -9.49 -2.78 18.93
CA LEU A 108 -9.98 -4.16 18.91
C LEU A 108 -9.42 -4.96 20.11
N HIS A 109 -9.68 -6.26 20.14
CA HIS A 109 -9.06 -7.12 21.15
C HIS A 109 -7.57 -7.32 20.86
N PRO A 110 -6.69 -7.30 21.87
CA PRO A 110 -5.29 -7.62 21.67
C PRO A 110 -5.11 -9.12 21.39
N THR A 111 -4.11 -9.43 20.58
CA THR A 111 -3.65 -10.79 20.33
C THR A 111 -2.80 -11.27 21.51
N ARG A 112 -3.16 -12.44 22.06
CA ARG A 112 -2.49 -12.99 23.24
C ARG A 112 -1.08 -13.50 22.93
N THR A 113 -0.10 -13.03 23.69
CA THR A 113 1.29 -13.53 23.66
C THR A 113 1.53 -14.55 24.78
N ALA A 114 2.62 -15.32 24.70
CA ALA A 114 2.95 -16.30 25.74
C ALA A 114 3.46 -15.62 27.02
N GLU A 115 2.91 -15.99 28.18
CA GLU A 115 3.38 -15.52 29.49
C GLU A 115 4.84 -15.94 29.71
N GLY A 116 5.73 -14.97 29.93
CA GLY A 116 7.15 -15.19 30.21
C GLY A 116 8.10 -15.01 29.02
N ASN A 117 7.60 -14.79 27.81
CA ASN A 117 8.42 -14.29 26.71
C ASN A 117 8.49 -12.77 26.79
N GLY A 118 9.48 -12.24 27.53
CA GLY A 118 9.79 -10.80 27.56
C GLY A 118 10.20 -10.22 26.20
N ASP A 119 10.46 -11.09 25.23
CA ASP A 119 10.97 -10.77 23.89
C ASP A 119 9.89 -10.84 22.80
N THR A 120 8.66 -10.36 23.06
CA THR A 120 7.67 -10.20 21.96
C THR A 120 8.21 -9.28 20.85
N GLN A 121 9.11 -8.37 21.20
CA GLN A 121 9.83 -7.48 20.29
C GLN A 121 10.90 -8.19 19.45
N ALA A 122 11.40 -9.37 19.85
CA ALA A 122 12.41 -10.10 19.08
C ALA A 122 11.90 -10.54 17.69
N TRP A 123 10.57 -10.70 17.54
CA TRP A 123 9.96 -11.01 16.25
C TRP A 123 9.77 -9.78 15.35
N CYS A 124 10.06 -8.57 15.85
CA CYS A 124 9.96 -7.31 15.11
C CYS A 124 11.34 -6.80 14.65
N ALA A 125 12.36 -7.66 14.59
CA ALA A 125 13.73 -7.24 14.23
C ALA A 125 13.88 -6.65 12.81
N GLU A 126 12.97 -6.95 11.88
CA GLU A 126 12.95 -6.34 10.53
C GLU A 126 12.14 -5.04 10.46
N GLN A 127 11.51 -4.63 11.55
CA GLN A 127 10.75 -3.38 11.63
C GLN A 127 11.65 -2.22 12.02
N ASP A 128 11.06 -1.03 12.19
CA ASP A 128 11.75 0.12 12.76
C ASP A 128 12.36 -0.27 14.14
N PRO A 129 13.69 -0.13 14.34
CA PRO A 129 14.35 -0.50 15.60
C PRO A 129 13.88 0.35 16.79
N SER A 130 13.28 1.52 16.55
CA SER A 130 12.71 2.37 17.60
C SER A 130 11.28 1.99 17.99
N LEU A 131 10.64 1.06 17.27
CA LEU A 131 9.29 0.63 17.54
C LEU A 131 9.21 -0.11 18.89
N GLY A 132 8.45 0.46 19.82
CA GLY A 132 8.17 -0.19 21.11
C GLY A 132 7.21 -1.39 21.00
N PRO A 133 6.77 -1.96 22.14
CA PRO A 133 5.79 -3.04 22.16
C PRO A 133 4.52 -2.67 21.40
N HIS A 134 4.13 -3.51 20.43
CA HIS A 134 2.93 -3.26 19.63
C HIS A 134 1.69 -3.22 20.55
N PRO A 135 0.80 -2.22 20.43
CA PRO A 135 -0.31 -2.01 21.37
C PRO A 135 -1.28 -3.19 21.45
N ASP A 136 -1.44 -3.92 20.34
CA ASP A 136 -2.35 -5.07 20.26
C ASP A 136 -1.71 -6.41 20.65
N LEU A 137 -0.54 -6.42 21.31
CA LEU A 137 0.11 -7.63 21.81
C LEU A 137 0.11 -7.62 23.35
N ASP A 138 -0.66 -8.52 23.97
CA ASP A 138 -0.78 -8.59 25.43
C ASP A 138 -0.66 -10.04 25.94
N ALA A 139 0.26 -10.28 26.87
CA ALA A 139 0.46 -11.61 27.46
C ALA A 139 -0.69 -12.02 28.40
N SER A 140 -1.33 -11.02 29.02
CA SER A 140 -2.28 -11.18 30.12
C SER A 140 -3.75 -11.16 29.68
N PHE A 141 -4.01 -11.03 28.39
CA PHE A 141 -5.36 -10.98 27.85
C PHE A 141 -6.08 -12.32 27.97
N ASP A 142 -7.26 -12.31 28.58
CA ASP A 142 -8.14 -13.48 28.68
C ASP A 142 -9.58 -13.11 28.29
N PRO A 143 -10.10 -13.63 27.16
CA PRO A 143 -11.49 -13.38 26.76
C PRO A 143 -12.52 -14.00 27.72
N ASN A 144 -12.11 -15.00 28.50
CA ASN A 144 -13.00 -15.73 29.44
C ASN A 144 -12.86 -15.25 30.88
N ARG A 145 -12.18 -14.12 31.12
CA ARG A 145 -11.99 -13.58 32.46
C ARG A 145 -13.34 -13.31 33.15
N HIS A 146 -13.55 -13.94 34.30
CA HIS A 146 -14.68 -13.67 35.17
C HIS A 146 -14.52 -12.34 35.90
N VAL A 147 -15.55 -11.48 35.80
CA VAL A 147 -15.60 -10.19 36.49
C VAL A 147 -16.43 -10.34 37.76
N PHE A 148 -15.93 -9.81 38.88
CA PHE A 148 -16.59 -9.99 40.16
C PHE A 148 -17.95 -9.26 40.20
N SER A 149 -19.04 -10.01 40.29
CA SER A 149 -20.42 -9.53 40.49
C SER A 149 -20.89 -9.78 41.93
N HIS A 150 -21.36 -8.76 42.66
CA HIS A 150 -21.92 -8.97 44.00
C HIS A 150 -23.16 -9.88 44.05
N PRO A 151 -24.18 -9.74 43.18
CA PRO A 151 -25.36 -10.62 43.26
C PRO A 151 -25.04 -12.10 43.08
N GLU A 152 -23.93 -12.43 42.41
CA GLU A 152 -23.45 -13.80 42.24
C GLU A 152 -22.50 -14.23 43.36
N HIS A 153 -21.36 -13.54 43.46
CA HIS A 153 -20.22 -14.03 44.22
C HIS A 153 -20.12 -13.46 45.63
N TRP A 154 -20.89 -12.42 45.96
CA TRP A 154 -21.08 -11.96 47.34
C TRP A 154 -22.56 -11.77 47.63
N ASN A 155 -23.29 -12.88 47.63
CA ASN A 155 -24.72 -12.84 47.75
C ASN A 155 -25.15 -12.60 49.22
N LYS A 156 -25.83 -11.46 49.44
CA LYS A 156 -26.33 -11.04 50.76
C LYS A 156 -27.84 -11.27 50.94
N MET A 157 -28.53 -11.89 49.97
CA MET A 157 -29.99 -12.05 49.97
C MET A 157 -30.53 -12.77 51.21
N PHE A 158 -29.83 -13.82 51.69
CA PHE A 158 -30.24 -14.62 52.85
C PHE A 158 -29.74 -14.07 54.20
N SER A 159 -29.12 -12.90 54.21
CA SER A 159 -28.54 -12.27 55.41
C SER A 159 -29.29 -10.99 55.80
N LYS A 160 -28.91 -10.38 56.93
CA LYS A 160 -29.39 -9.05 57.34
C LYS A 160 -28.56 -7.92 56.74
N ARG A 161 -27.60 -8.25 55.85
CA ARG A 161 -26.67 -7.32 55.19
C ARG A 161 -25.79 -6.54 56.18
N ARG A 162 -25.47 -7.13 57.35
CA ARG A 162 -24.51 -6.55 58.29
C ARG A 162 -23.07 -6.70 57.79
N PRO A 163 -22.11 -5.93 58.33
CA PRO A 163 -20.68 -6.15 58.05
C PRO A 163 -20.29 -7.61 58.32
N GLY A 164 -19.58 -8.23 57.37
CA GLY A 164 -19.13 -9.63 57.45
C GLY A 164 -20.16 -10.69 57.02
N GLU A 165 -21.41 -10.33 56.75
CA GLU A 165 -22.43 -11.28 56.28
C GLU A 165 -22.41 -11.46 54.74
N GLY A 166 -22.96 -12.60 54.28
CA GLY A 166 -23.08 -12.98 52.87
C GLY A 166 -22.20 -14.17 52.50
N SER A 167 -22.62 -14.94 51.48
CA SER A 167 -21.81 -16.04 50.94
C SER A 167 -20.82 -15.47 49.93
N ILE A 168 -19.52 -15.75 50.08
CA ILE A 168 -18.47 -15.27 49.18
C ILE A 168 -17.80 -16.43 48.46
N ASP A 169 -17.75 -16.37 47.13
CA ASP A 169 -16.91 -17.25 46.31
C ASP A 169 -15.57 -16.56 45.99
N LEU A 170 -14.47 -17.22 46.38
CA LEU A 170 -13.11 -16.71 46.21
C LEU A 170 -12.46 -17.19 44.90
N SER A 171 -13.10 -18.11 44.16
CA SER A 171 -12.54 -18.67 42.92
C SER A 171 -12.44 -17.67 41.76
N VAL A 172 -13.17 -16.56 41.86
CA VAL A 172 -13.27 -15.53 40.80
C VAL A 172 -12.05 -14.60 40.78
N LEU A 173 -11.55 -14.21 41.95
CA LEU A 173 -10.43 -13.29 42.05
C LEU A 173 -9.12 -14.08 42.19
N PRO A 174 -8.05 -13.72 41.44
CA PRO A 174 -6.75 -14.36 41.64
C PRO A 174 -6.29 -14.14 43.08
N SER A 175 -5.87 -15.22 43.75
CA SER A 175 -5.48 -15.16 45.15
C SER A 175 -4.26 -14.26 45.33
N ARG A 176 -4.43 -13.19 46.12
CA ARG A 176 -3.33 -12.32 46.56
C ARG A 176 -2.68 -12.81 47.85
N SER A 177 -3.07 -13.98 48.34
CA SER A 177 -2.50 -14.58 49.54
C SER A 177 -1.09 -15.11 49.24
N LEU A 178 -0.14 -14.76 50.10
CA LEU A 178 1.23 -15.29 50.05
C LEU A 178 1.29 -16.82 50.25
N LEU A 179 0.21 -17.42 50.79
CA LEU A 179 0.13 -18.85 51.04
C LEU A 179 0.37 -19.68 49.78
N GLY A 180 -0.18 -19.28 48.63
CA GLY A 180 -0.02 -20.02 47.37
C GLY A 180 1.46 -20.14 46.98
N PRO A 181 2.16 -19.01 46.74
CA PRO A 181 3.59 -19.01 46.43
C PRO A 181 4.45 -19.76 47.45
N LEU A 182 4.14 -19.71 48.76
CA LEU A 182 4.89 -20.43 49.79
C LEU A 182 4.68 -21.95 49.75
N MET A 183 3.45 -22.40 49.48
CA MET A 183 3.13 -23.84 49.44
C MET A 183 3.65 -24.52 48.16
N THR A 184 3.77 -23.79 47.05
CA THR A 184 4.18 -24.33 45.76
C THR A 184 5.63 -23.99 45.36
N GLN A 185 6.41 -23.38 46.26
CA GLN A 185 7.82 -23.11 45.99
C GLN A 185 8.60 -24.42 45.90
N SER A 186 9.27 -24.62 44.76
CA SER A 186 10.07 -25.80 44.47
C SER A 186 11.48 -25.37 44.03
N ASP A 187 12.43 -26.28 44.19
CA ASP A 187 13.79 -26.16 43.68
C ASP A 187 13.83 -26.37 42.15
N THR A 188 12.93 -27.21 41.63
CA THR A 188 12.67 -27.35 40.20
C THR A 188 12.12 -26.07 39.59
N HIS A 189 12.72 -25.59 38.50
CA HIS A 189 12.19 -24.45 37.75
C HIS A 189 10.78 -24.70 37.19
N GLY A 190 10.07 -23.61 36.90
CA GLY A 190 8.67 -23.65 36.44
C GLY A 190 8.46 -24.31 35.07
N ALA A 191 7.18 -24.46 34.69
CA ALA A 191 6.76 -25.19 33.49
C ALA A 191 7.41 -24.69 32.18
N ALA A 192 7.70 -23.39 32.08
CA ALA A 192 8.36 -22.78 30.91
C ALA A 192 9.77 -23.35 30.68
N TYR A 193 10.54 -23.59 31.75
CA TYR A 193 11.87 -24.20 31.64
C TYR A 193 11.77 -25.68 31.23
N PHE A 194 10.82 -26.42 31.79
CA PHE A 194 10.65 -27.86 31.52
C PHE A 194 10.02 -28.16 30.16
N ARG A 195 9.38 -27.16 29.51
CA ARG A 195 8.68 -27.30 28.23
C ARG A 195 7.64 -28.43 28.25
N LEU A 196 6.78 -28.43 29.28
CA LEU A 196 5.72 -29.44 29.45
C LEU A 196 4.65 -29.40 28.34
N ASP A 197 4.43 -28.24 27.73
CA ASP A 197 3.39 -28.09 26.70
C ASP A 197 3.84 -28.74 25.39
N ASN A 198 2.98 -29.61 24.85
CA ASN A 198 3.18 -30.24 23.56
C ASN A 198 2.83 -29.29 22.41
N ARG A 199 1.89 -28.37 22.61
CA ARG A 199 1.39 -27.49 21.56
C ARG A 199 2.00 -26.10 21.74
N GLY A 200 2.41 -25.49 20.64
CA GLY A 200 2.67 -24.05 20.61
C GLY A 200 1.36 -23.26 20.51
N HIS A 201 1.43 -22.08 19.89
CA HIS A 201 0.22 -21.35 19.54
C HIS A 201 -0.75 -22.21 18.71
N SER A 202 -2.05 -22.08 18.96
CA SER A 202 -3.06 -23.00 18.40
C SER A 202 -3.14 -22.96 16.87
N ASN A 203 -2.82 -21.81 16.26
CA ASN A 203 -2.81 -21.57 14.82
C ASN A 203 -1.48 -21.94 14.12
N GLY A 204 -0.56 -22.63 14.80
CA GLY A 204 0.73 -23.01 14.22
C GLY A 204 1.69 -21.82 14.13
N LYS A 205 2.24 -21.54 12.94
CA LYS A 205 3.19 -20.45 12.70
C LYS A 205 2.43 -19.14 12.47
N VAL A 206 2.60 -18.17 13.37
CA VAL A 206 1.94 -16.87 13.37
C VAL A 206 3.01 -15.76 13.40
N PRO A 207 3.07 -14.90 12.35
CA PRO A 207 3.95 -13.74 12.34
C PRO A 207 3.72 -12.83 13.55
N GLY A 208 4.80 -12.36 14.19
CA GLY A 208 4.76 -11.49 15.37
C GLY A 208 4.60 -12.22 16.72
N LEU A 209 4.31 -13.53 16.73
CA LEU A 209 4.20 -14.32 17.97
C LEU A 209 5.28 -15.40 18.12
N ASN A 210 5.51 -16.18 17.06
CA ASN A 210 6.49 -17.27 17.06
C ASN A 210 7.34 -17.33 15.78
N SER A 211 7.13 -16.37 14.89
CA SER A 211 7.90 -16.18 13.67
C SER A 211 8.04 -14.68 13.42
N PRO A 212 9.12 -14.25 12.74
CA PRO A 212 9.35 -12.83 12.51
C PRO A 212 8.19 -12.20 11.72
N PHE A 213 7.89 -10.95 12.04
CA PHE A 213 6.90 -10.13 11.36
C PHE A 213 7.60 -9.26 10.31
N LEU A 214 7.30 -9.52 9.04
CA LEU A 214 7.88 -8.83 7.88
C LEU A 214 6.88 -7.86 7.27
N GLY A 215 7.37 -6.81 6.62
CA GLY A 215 6.51 -5.85 5.93
C GLY A 215 5.84 -4.88 6.91
N GLU A 216 4.60 -4.52 6.66
CA GLU A 216 3.89 -3.43 7.35
C GLU A 216 2.76 -3.94 8.25
N PHE A 217 2.51 -3.21 9.32
CA PHE A 217 1.34 -3.42 10.18
C PHE A 217 0.09 -2.85 9.51
N ASP A 218 -1.05 -3.55 9.62
CA ASP A 218 -2.40 -3.03 9.33
C ASP A 218 -3.22 -3.05 10.62
N ARG A 219 -3.39 -1.90 11.27
CA ARG A 219 -4.14 -1.81 12.54
C ARG A 219 -5.64 -1.60 12.31
N GLN A 220 -6.03 -1.09 11.16
CA GLN A 220 -7.42 -0.71 10.84
C GLN A 220 -8.22 -1.85 10.17
N MET A 221 -7.60 -3.02 10.01
CA MET A 221 -8.15 -4.20 9.32
C MET A 221 -8.49 -3.96 7.83
N MET A 222 -7.92 -2.92 7.20
CA MET A 222 -8.29 -2.54 5.84
C MET A 222 -7.91 -3.62 4.82
N GLN A 223 -6.76 -4.27 4.99
CA GLN A 223 -6.32 -5.38 4.14
C GLN A 223 -7.02 -6.68 4.53
N ALA A 224 -7.26 -6.88 5.84
CA ALA A 224 -7.76 -8.12 6.41
C ALA A 224 -9.18 -8.48 5.97
N MET A 225 -10.03 -7.48 5.67
CA MET A 225 -11.42 -7.68 5.22
C MET A 225 -11.67 -7.30 3.76
N SER A 226 -10.64 -7.44 2.92
CA SER A 226 -10.72 -7.16 1.48
C SER A 226 -11.39 -8.28 0.68
N ARG A 227 -11.87 -7.95 -0.53
CA ARG A 227 -12.53 -8.89 -1.44
C ARG A 227 -11.58 -9.30 -2.57
N PRO A 228 -11.38 -10.61 -2.83
CA PRO A 228 -10.60 -11.05 -3.99
C PRO A 228 -11.27 -10.56 -5.28
N LEU A 229 -10.50 -9.86 -6.11
CA LEU A 229 -10.94 -9.35 -7.40
C LEU A 229 -10.79 -10.40 -8.51
N ASN A 230 -9.85 -11.34 -8.34
CA ASN A 230 -9.60 -12.43 -9.27
C ASN A 230 -9.97 -13.82 -8.70
N ALA A 231 -10.06 -14.80 -9.60
CA ALA A 231 -10.45 -16.18 -9.26
C ALA A 231 -9.40 -16.88 -8.37
N ASP A 232 -8.12 -16.58 -8.61
CA ASP A 232 -6.99 -17.21 -7.90
C ASP A 232 -6.74 -16.57 -6.52
N ARG A 233 -7.45 -15.48 -6.19
CA ARG A 233 -7.32 -14.69 -4.95
C ARG A 233 -5.94 -14.08 -4.73
N THR A 234 -5.18 -13.92 -5.80
CA THR A 234 -3.85 -13.27 -5.80
C THR A 234 -3.95 -11.75 -5.89
N ILE A 235 -5.10 -11.21 -6.31
CA ILE A 235 -5.39 -9.78 -6.29
C ILE A 235 -6.67 -9.59 -5.47
N THR A 236 -6.62 -8.68 -4.51
CA THR A 236 -7.74 -8.33 -3.65
C THR A 236 -7.97 -6.83 -3.65
N GLY A 237 -9.15 -6.38 -3.26
CA GLY A 237 -9.52 -4.98 -3.29
C GLY A 237 -10.42 -4.56 -2.14
N ASN A 238 -10.33 -3.29 -1.79
CA ASN A 238 -11.20 -2.64 -0.81
C ASN A 238 -11.61 -1.27 -1.36
N ASP A 239 -12.91 -1.09 -1.58
CA ASP A 239 -13.46 0.11 -2.22
C ASP A 239 -14.12 1.02 -1.17
N GLY A 240 -13.83 2.31 -1.27
CA GLY A 240 -14.66 3.39 -0.72
C GLY A 240 -15.73 3.85 -1.70
N ARG A 241 -16.43 4.93 -1.33
CA ARG A 241 -17.36 5.66 -2.18
C ARG A 241 -16.62 6.24 -3.38
N PHE A 242 -15.47 6.89 -3.13
CA PHE A 242 -14.69 7.61 -4.15
C PHE A 242 -13.22 7.15 -4.27
N SER A 243 -12.80 6.20 -3.45
CA SER A 243 -11.47 5.60 -3.47
C SER A 243 -11.55 4.12 -3.84
N LYS A 244 -10.50 3.58 -4.46
CA LYS A 244 -10.37 2.15 -4.75
C LYS A 244 -8.99 1.68 -4.34
N THR A 245 -8.89 0.67 -3.50
CA THR A 245 -7.60 0.08 -3.13
C THR A 245 -7.47 -1.29 -3.80
N ILE A 246 -6.45 -1.46 -4.63
CA ILE A 246 -6.02 -2.74 -5.20
C ILE A 246 -4.80 -3.21 -4.44
N MET A 247 -4.82 -4.46 -4.00
CA MET A 247 -3.75 -5.07 -3.21
C MET A 247 -3.26 -6.36 -3.86
N ILE A 248 -1.94 -6.47 -4.02
CA ILE A 248 -1.28 -7.70 -4.49
C ILE A 248 -1.11 -8.66 -3.30
N ASN A 249 -1.60 -9.89 -3.43
CA ASN A 249 -1.64 -10.91 -2.38
C ASN A 249 -0.98 -12.23 -2.85
N GLU A 250 0.34 -12.19 -3.02
CA GLU A 250 1.20 -13.36 -3.27
C GLU A 250 2.39 -13.41 -2.27
N PRO A 251 2.13 -13.53 -0.95
CA PRO A 251 3.19 -13.44 0.06
C PRO A 251 4.20 -14.60 0.01
N MET A 252 3.79 -15.78 -0.49
CA MET A 252 4.64 -16.98 -0.51
C MET A 252 5.77 -16.91 -1.55
N THR A 253 5.58 -16.11 -2.60
CA THR A 253 6.54 -15.91 -3.70
C THR A 253 7.14 -14.51 -3.65
N HIS A 254 7.13 -13.85 -2.49
CA HIS A 254 7.61 -12.47 -2.34
C HIS A 254 6.99 -11.49 -3.34
N GLN A 255 5.68 -11.63 -3.61
CA GLN A 255 4.93 -10.82 -4.56
C GLN A 255 5.48 -10.88 -6.00
N HIS A 256 6.08 -12.01 -6.41
CA HIS A 256 6.48 -12.25 -7.80
C HIS A 256 5.28 -12.62 -8.67
N LEU A 257 4.88 -11.71 -9.55
CA LEU A 257 3.73 -11.88 -10.41
C LEU A 257 4.00 -12.90 -11.52
N SER A 258 3.08 -13.83 -11.70
CA SER A 258 3.04 -14.68 -12.89
C SER A 258 2.59 -13.87 -14.12
N GLY A 259 2.83 -14.39 -15.34
CA GLY A 259 2.32 -13.75 -16.56
C GLY A 259 0.80 -13.58 -16.56
N LYS A 260 0.08 -14.54 -15.96
CA LYS A 260 -1.38 -14.48 -15.75
C LYS A 260 -1.75 -13.44 -14.71
N THR A 261 -1.10 -13.43 -13.54
CA THR A 261 -1.39 -12.44 -12.48
C THR A 261 -1.12 -11.01 -12.98
N ALA A 262 -0.06 -10.79 -13.76
CA ALA A 262 0.27 -9.49 -14.33
C ALA A 262 -0.77 -8.99 -15.36
N SER A 263 -1.30 -9.87 -16.21
CA SER A 263 -2.35 -9.51 -17.16
C SER A 263 -3.71 -9.26 -16.48
N GLU A 264 -4.03 -10.03 -15.43
CA GLU A 264 -5.19 -9.79 -14.56
C GLU A 264 -5.04 -8.45 -13.81
N LEU A 265 -3.87 -8.15 -13.25
CA LEU A 265 -3.61 -6.87 -12.57
C LEU A 265 -3.73 -5.69 -13.53
N SER A 266 -3.23 -5.82 -14.76
CA SER A 266 -3.42 -4.80 -15.80
C SER A 266 -4.91 -4.57 -16.09
N THR A 267 -5.74 -5.61 -16.00
CA THR A 267 -7.19 -5.51 -16.21
C THR A 267 -7.85 -4.81 -15.02
N GLU A 268 -7.55 -5.23 -13.79
CA GLU A 268 -8.12 -4.65 -12.57
C GLU A 268 -7.73 -3.18 -12.39
N ILE A 269 -6.48 -2.80 -12.70
CA ILE A 269 -6.05 -1.40 -12.69
C ILE A 269 -6.86 -0.60 -13.71
N ASP A 270 -7.06 -1.11 -14.93
CA ASP A 270 -7.83 -0.40 -15.95
C ASP A 270 -9.31 -0.24 -15.53
N VAL A 271 -9.92 -1.29 -14.98
CA VAL A 271 -11.31 -1.28 -14.51
C VAL A 271 -11.48 -0.29 -13.37
N ALA A 272 -10.57 -0.29 -12.39
CA ALA A 272 -10.65 0.61 -11.24
C ALA A 272 -10.36 2.07 -11.64
N THR A 273 -9.37 2.32 -12.49
CA THR A 273 -9.01 3.67 -12.91
C THR A 273 -10.00 4.27 -13.92
N ASN A 274 -10.69 3.47 -14.73
CA ASN A 274 -11.80 3.96 -15.57
C ASN A 274 -13.15 4.04 -14.84
N ALA A 275 -13.22 3.60 -13.57
CA ALA A 275 -14.47 3.63 -12.82
C ALA A 275 -15.01 5.06 -12.65
N VAL A 276 -16.34 5.21 -12.73
CA VAL A 276 -17.00 6.54 -12.75
C VAL A 276 -16.72 7.36 -11.49
N TYR A 277 -16.69 6.72 -10.32
CA TYR A 277 -16.53 7.38 -9.02
C TYR A 277 -15.11 7.35 -8.47
N SER A 278 -14.14 6.70 -9.11
CA SER A 278 -12.77 6.72 -8.57
C SER A 278 -12.15 8.11 -8.73
N LYS A 279 -11.90 8.79 -7.60
CA LYS A 279 -11.09 10.02 -7.54
C LYS A 279 -9.62 9.66 -7.40
N LEU A 280 -9.33 8.59 -6.65
CA LEU A 280 -8.01 8.03 -6.48
C LEU A 280 -8.11 6.50 -6.42
N THR A 281 -7.33 5.82 -7.25
CA THR A 281 -7.06 4.40 -7.12
C THR A 281 -5.69 4.22 -6.44
N VAL A 282 -5.62 3.43 -5.37
CA VAL A 282 -4.40 3.12 -4.64
C VAL A 282 -3.98 1.68 -4.96
N LEU A 283 -2.72 1.49 -5.33
CA LEU A 283 -2.10 0.17 -5.50
C LEU A 283 -1.10 -0.04 -4.36
N GLU A 284 -1.26 -1.12 -3.59
CA GLU A 284 -0.33 -1.51 -2.53
C GLU A 284 -0.12 -3.04 -2.48
N ALA A 285 0.76 -3.51 -1.61
CA ALA A 285 0.89 -4.95 -1.33
C ALA A 285 0.13 -5.32 -0.05
N ALA A 286 -0.73 -6.33 -0.15
CA ALA A 286 -1.29 -7.01 1.01
C ALA A 286 -0.24 -7.98 1.55
N GLN A 287 0.31 -7.65 2.72
CA GLN A 287 1.33 -8.44 3.40
C GLN A 287 0.87 -8.78 4.80
N SER A 288 0.68 -10.08 5.05
CA SER A 288 0.18 -10.65 6.30
C SER A 288 1.27 -10.86 7.36
N GLY A 289 2.38 -10.12 7.28
CA GLY A 289 3.57 -10.35 8.11
C GLY A 289 4.58 -11.35 7.52
N LEU A 290 4.34 -11.90 6.33
CA LEU A 290 5.13 -12.98 5.72
C LEU A 290 6.14 -12.53 4.67
N THR A 291 5.99 -11.32 4.15
CA THR A 291 6.88 -10.73 3.13
C THR A 291 7.03 -9.25 3.41
N ASN A 292 8.13 -8.68 2.95
CA ASN A 292 8.43 -7.24 2.98
C ASN A 292 8.53 -6.66 1.56
N TYR A 293 8.09 -7.39 0.54
CA TYR A 293 8.06 -6.93 -0.84
C TYR A 293 6.74 -6.25 -1.17
N PHE A 294 6.81 -5.08 -1.82
CA PHE A 294 5.67 -4.48 -2.51
C PHE A 294 5.36 -5.26 -3.80
N CYS A 295 6.38 -5.48 -4.64
CA CYS A 295 6.25 -6.25 -5.87
C CYS A 295 7.60 -6.83 -6.28
N GLY A 296 7.70 -8.14 -6.33
CA GLY A 296 8.92 -8.84 -6.74
C GLY A 296 9.18 -8.78 -8.26
N GLY A 297 8.20 -8.34 -9.06
CA GLY A 297 8.31 -8.36 -10.52
C GLY A 297 8.11 -9.76 -11.10
N LEU A 298 8.85 -10.14 -12.15
CA LEU A 298 8.71 -11.46 -12.78
C LEU A 298 9.11 -12.58 -11.83
N ASN A 299 8.34 -13.67 -11.83
CA ASN A 299 8.73 -14.90 -11.17
C ASN A 299 9.81 -15.65 -11.98
N TYR A 300 11.08 -15.44 -11.62
CA TYR A 300 12.22 -16.08 -12.28
C TYR A 300 12.25 -17.61 -12.13
N GLU A 301 11.69 -18.17 -11.06
CA GLU A 301 11.61 -19.62 -10.89
C GLU A 301 10.70 -20.25 -11.95
N MET A 302 9.52 -19.66 -12.20
CA MET A 302 8.62 -20.12 -13.26
C MET A 302 9.23 -19.91 -14.64
N LEU A 303 9.85 -18.75 -14.88
CA LEU A 303 10.48 -18.41 -16.15
C LEU A 303 11.64 -19.37 -16.47
N GLY A 304 12.53 -19.60 -15.51
CA GLY A 304 13.65 -20.53 -15.64
C GLY A 304 13.20 -21.97 -15.83
N PHE A 305 12.13 -22.39 -15.14
CA PHE A 305 11.54 -23.71 -15.33
C PHE A 305 11.05 -23.93 -16.76
N ASP A 306 10.26 -23.01 -17.31
CA ASP A 306 9.71 -23.15 -18.66
C ASP A 306 10.84 -23.17 -19.71
N LEU A 307 11.86 -22.31 -19.55
CA LEU A 307 13.03 -22.28 -20.44
C LEU A 307 13.89 -23.54 -20.35
N HIS A 308 14.11 -24.08 -19.15
CA HIS A 308 14.86 -25.32 -18.96
C HIS A 308 14.12 -26.51 -19.59
N MET A 309 12.79 -26.57 -19.44
CA MET A 309 11.96 -27.59 -20.09
C MET A 309 12.02 -27.48 -21.62
N ALA A 310 11.94 -26.28 -22.18
CA ALA A 310 12.06 -26.07 -23.62
C ALA A 310 13.41 -26.58 -24.16
N GLU A 311 14.51 -26.33 -23.45
CA GLU A 311 15.82 -26.79 -23.87
C GLU A 311 15.97 -28.32 -23.76
N LEU A 312 15.48 -28.94 -22.68
CA LEU A 312 15.47 -30.40 -22.56
C LEU A 312 14.69 -31.09 -23.70
N LEU A 313 13.57 -30.50 -24.12
CA LEU A 313 12.79 -31.02 -25.26
C LEU A 313 13.54 -30.85 -26.58
N ARG A 314 14.24 -29.72 -26.78
CA ARG A 314 15.11 -29.49 -27.95
C ARG A 314 16.31 -30.44 -27.98
N GLU A 315 16.93 -30.73 -26.84
CA GLU A 315 18.01 -31.70 -26.72
C GLU A 315 17.54 -33.11 -27.10
N ARG A 316 16.36 -33.53 -26.62
CA ARG A 316 15.75 -34.81 -27.01
C ARG A 316 15.44 -34.87 -28.50
N ALA A 317 14.89 -33.80 -29.07
CA ALA A 317 14.64 -33.70 -30.51
C ALA A 317 15.94 -33.79 -31.33
N ARG A 318 16.99 -33.08 -30.89
CA ARG A 318 18.34 -33.17 -31.49
C ARG A 318 18.96 -34.55 -31.37
N ALA A 319 18.78 -35.24 -30.24
CA ALA A 319 19.30 -36.59 -30.05
C ALA A 319 18.65 -37.62 -30.99
N ILE A 320 17.37 -37.43 -31.35
CA ILE A 320 16.68 -38.27 -32.33
C ILE A 320 17.18 -37.96 -33.75
N LEU A 321 17.27 -36.69 -34.12
CA LEU A 321 17.74 -36.27 -35.45
C LEU A 321 19.23 -36.59 -35.68
N GLY A 322 20.06 -36.44 -34.64
CA GLY A 322 21.49 -36.74 -34.69
C GLY A 322 21.81 -38.24 -34.64
N ARG A 323 20.80 -39.11 -34.50
CA ARG A 323 20.98 -40.57 -34.50
C ARG A 323 21.30 -41.13 -35.90
N ASP A 324 20.95 -40.38 -36.95
CA ASP A 324 21.18 -40.76 -38.35
C ASP A 324 22.34 -40.00 -39.03
N ALA A 325 22.81 -38.88 -38.45
CA ALA A 325 23.90 -38.08 -39.00
C ALA A 325 25.22 -38.34 -38.24
N GLY A 326 26.05 -39.24 -38.77
CA GLY A 326 27.44 -39.36 -38.36
C GLY A 326 28.18 -38.03 -38.55
N VAL A 327 28.59 -37.42 -37.44
CA VAL A 327 29.63 -36.37 -37.30
C VAL A 327 29.67 -35.32 -38.42
N SER A 328 28.96 -34.19 -38.26
CA SER A 328 29.50 -32.82 -38.37
C SER A 328 28.44 -31.74 -38.62
N SER A 329 28.73 -30.57 -38.06
CA SER A 329 28.17 -29.23 -38.32
C SER A 329 26.94 -28.81 -37.50
N SER A 330 27.23 -27.80 -36.68
CA SER A 330 26.37 -27.05 -35.79
C SER A 330 25.92 -25.76 -36.48
N SER A 331 25.00 -25.83 -37.46
CA SER A 331 24.18 -24.70 -37.91
C SER A 331 23.44 -25.08 -39.20
N VAL A 332 22.17 -25.49 -39.13
CA VAL A 332 21.27 -25.41 -40.28
C VAL A 332 19.84 -25.21 -39.78
N ALA A 333 19.09 -24.33 -40.44
CA ALA A 333 17.65 -24.24 -40.31
C ALA A 333 17.00 -25.64 -40.32
N PHE A 334 16.08 -25.88 -39.39
CA PHE A 334 15.29 -27.10 -39.28
C PHE A 334 14.29 -27.21 -40.46
N THR A 335 14.78 -27.32 -41.69
CA THR A 335 14.00 -27.84 -42.80
C THR A 335 13.98 -29.36 -42.65
N ALA A 336 12.78 -29.94 -42.63
CA ALA A 336 12.53 -31.37 -42.58
C ALA A 336 13.60 -32.15 -43.36
N SER A 337 14.44 -32.91 -42.66
CA SER A 337 15.36 -33.84 -43.31
C SER A 337 14.50 -34.80 -44.12
N THR A 338 14.63 -34.77 -45.44
CA THR A 338 13.85 -35.61 -46.36
C THR A 338 14.08 -37.12 -46.15
N ASP A 339 15.04 -37.49 -45.30
CA ASP A 339 15.46 -38.87 -45.02
C ASP A 339 14.93 -39.42 -43.67
N SER A 340 14.22 -38.64 -42.85
CA SER A 340 13.70 -39.12 -41.55
C SER A 340 12.43 -39.96 -41.69
N THR A 341 12.26 -40.98 -40.84
CA THR A 341 11.03 -41.78 -40.86
C THR A 341 9.82 -40.95 -40.40
N LYS A 342 8.62 -41.22 -40.95
CA LYS A 342 7.37 -40.53 -40.56
C LYS A 342 7.07 -40.62 -39.05
N THR A 343 7.57 -41.66 -38.39
CA THR A 343 7.49 -41.83 -36.94
C THR A 343 8.40 -40.87 -36.18
N GLU A 344 9.65 -40.69 -36.62
CA GLU A 344 10.59 -39.73 -36.04
C GLU A 344 10.14 -38.30 -36.29
N GLU A 345 9.69 -37.99 -37.51
CA GLU A 345 9.13 -36.68 -37.86
C GLU A 345 7.96 -36.30 -36.94
N ARG A 346 7.05 -37.24 -36.65
CA ARG A 346 5.93 -37.01 -35.71
C ARG A 346 6.42 -36.69 -34.30
N VAL A 347 7.37 -37.47 -33.78
CA VAL A 347 7.87 -37.31 -32.40
C VAL A 347 8.68 -36.02 -32.28
N VAL A 348 9.58 -35.76 -33.23
CA VAL A 348 10.37 -34.52 -33.29
C VAL A 348 9.45 -33.30 -33.44
N GLY A 349 8.45 -33.37 -34.32
CA GLY A 349 7.47 -32.31 -34.51
C GLY A 349 6.64 -32.03 -33.25
N GLN A 350 6.31 -33.06 -32.46
CA GLN A 350 5.64 -32.87 -31.16
C GLN A 350 6.59 -32.22 -30.13
N LEU A 351 7.81 -32.74 -29.99
CA LEU A 351 8.80 -32.21 -29.03
C LEU A 351 9.13 -30.74 -29.30
N LEU A 352 9.32 -30.36 -30.56
CA LEU A 352 9.62 -28.98 -30.94
C LEU A 352 8.42 -28.05 -30.72
N ARG A 353 7.19 -28.53 -30.95
CA ARG A 353 5.96 -27.77 -30.68
C ARG A 353 5.74 -27.55 -29.18
N ASP A 354 5.98 -28.59 -28.37
CA ASP A 354 5.88 -28.46 -26.93
C ASP A 354 6.96 -27.51 -26.41
N ALA A 355 8.18 -27.59 -26.95
CA ALA A 355 9.27 -26.66 -26.63
C ALA A 355 8.93 -25.21 -27.00
N SER A 356 8.32 -24.96 -28.17
CA SER A 356 7.87 -23.61 -28.54
C SER A 356 6.79 -23.12 -27.58
N GLY A 357 5.83 -23.97 -27.19
CA GLY A 357 4.80 -23.60 -26.23
C GLY A 357 5.33 -23.15 -24.86
N TYR A 358 6.44 -23.75 -24.38
CA TYR A 358 7.12 -23.25 -23.17
C TYR A 358 7.81 -21.90 -23.38
N VAL A 359 8.45 -21.69 -24.54
CA VAL A 359 9.08 -20.42 -24.89
C VAL A 359 8.03 -19.31 -25.05
N ASP A 360 6.88 -19.62 -25.64
CA ASP A 360 5.77 -18.68 -25.81
C ASP A 360 5.21 -18.23 -24.45
N ARG A 361 5.16 -19.12 -23.46
CA ARG A 361 4.77 -18.76 -22.07
C ARG A 361 5.79 -17.83 -21.42
N ALA A 362 7.08 -18.04 -21.66
CA ALA A 362 8.14 -17.15 -21.16
C ALA A 362 8.11 -15.77 -21.84
N ASP A 363 7.90 -15.72 -23.16
CA ASP A 363 7.71 -14.50 -23.94
C ASP A 363 6.44 -13.74 -23.48
N ASP A 364 5.32 -14.43 -23.31
CA ASP A 364 4.08 -13.85 -22.81
C ASP A 364 4.29 -13.21 -21.43
N ALA A 365 4.95 -13.90 -20.49
CA ALA A 365 5.25 -13.33 -19.18
C ALA A 365 5.98 -11.98 -19.26
N LEU A 366 6.98 -11.85 -20.13
CA LEU A 366 7.69 -10.57 -20.36
C LEU A 366 6.78 -9.50 -20.97
N ARG A 367 5.95 -9.87 -21.96
CA ARG A 367 5.01 -8.95 -22.63
C ARG A 367 3.94 -8.45 -21.68
N GLN A 368 3.35 -9.34 -20.86
CA GLN A 368 2.31 -8.96 -19.90
C GLN A 368 2.86 -8.01 -18.83
N HIS A 369 4.09 -8.20 -18.36
CA HIS A 369 4.73 -7.28 -17.42
C HIS A 369 5.02 -5.91 -18.03
N ALA A 370 5.51 -5.85 -19.28
CA ALA A 370 5.68 -4.57 -19.97
C ALA A 370 4.35 -3.87 -20.22
N ALA A 371 3.31 -4.61 -20.62
CA ALA A 371 1.97 -4.08 -20.81
C ALA A 371 1.34 -3.57 -19.50
N LEU A 372 1.61 -4.24 -18.37
CA LEU A 372 1.21 -3.80 -17.04
C LEU A 372 1.90 -2.48 -16.65
N ILE A 373 3.22 -2.36 -16.83
CA ILE A 373 3.94 -1.11 -16.56
C ILE A 373 3.37 0.02 -17.43
N TRP A 374 3.12 -0.26 -18.71
CA TRP A 374 2.49 0.71 -19.61
C TRP A 374 1.08 1.10 -19.15
N ARG A 375 0.28 0.14 -18.66
CA ARG A 375 -1.07 0.41 -18.13
C ARG A 375 -1.04 1.32 -16.91
N VAL A 376 -0.09 1.11 -15.99
CA VAL A 376 0.14 1.98 -14.83
C VAL A 376 0.52 3.39 -15.29
N TYR A 377 1.43 3.49 -16.26
CA TYR A 377 1.89 4.76 -16.81
C TYR A 377 0.78 5.54 -17.54
N THR A 378 -0.11 4.86 -18.25
CA THR A 378 -1.21 5.48 -19.02
C THR A 378 -2.57 5.43 -18.32
N ALA A 379 -2.60 5.24 -16.99
CA ALA A 379 -3.85 5.22 -16.25
C ALA A 379 -4.62 6.54 -16.45
N PRO A 380 -5.92 6.50 -16.83
CA PRO A 380 -6.66 7.71 -17.21
C PRO A 380 -7.01 8.60 -16.02
N ARG A 381 -7.33 7.99 -14.87
CA ARG A 381 -7.56 8.68 -13.59
C ARG A 381 -6.36 8.52 -12.67
N PRO A 382 -6.24 9.37 -11.63
CA PRO A 382 -5.17 9.27 -10.63
C PRO A 382 -5.01 7.85 -10.07
N LEU A 383 -3.90 7.21 -10.42
CA LEU A 383 -3.40 5.98 -9.81
C LEU A 383 -2.21 6.34 -8.92
N MET A 384 -2.31 5.98 -7.64
CA MET A 384 -1.25 6.13 -6.67
C MET A 384 -0.67 4.77 -6.29
N ALA A 385 0.61 4.54 -6.53
CA ALA A 385 1.30 3.36 -5.99
C ALA A 385 1.87 3.71 -4.62
N LEU A 386 1.31 3.10 -3.56
CA LEU A 386 1.81 3.23 -2.19
C LEU A 386 2.86 2.14 -1.96
N THR A 387 4.14 2.48 -2.11
CA THR A 387 5.24 1.52 -2.07
C THR A 387 5.61 1.22 -0.62
N ASN A 388 5.07 0.11 -0.11
CA ASN A 388 5.12 -0.30 1.29
C ASN A 388 6.11 -1.46 1.56
N GLY A 389 7.17 -1.54 0.74
CA GLY A 389 8.19 -2.58 0.81
C GLY A 389 9.13 -2.58 -0.41
N LYS A 390 9.84 -3.69 -0.59
CA LYS A 390 10.83 -3.90 -1.65
C LYS A 390 10.21 -4.11 -3.03
N CYS A 391 10.84 -3.53 -4.03
CA CYS A 391 10.54 -3.67 -5.44
C CYS A 391 11.73 -4.30 -6.14
N ARG A 392 11.52 -5.37 -6.94
CA ARG A 392 12.58 -5.95 -7.77
C ARG A 392 12.21 -5.86 -9.25
N GLY A 393 13.17 -5.47 -10.10
CA GLY A 393 13.01 -5.44 -11.56
C GLY A 393 11.74 -4.71 -12.00
N THR A 394 10.78 -5.45 -12.60
CA THR A 394 9.51 -4.90 -13.09
C THR A 394 8.62 -4.34 -11.98
N GLY A 395 8.76 -4.79 -10.74
CA GLY A 395 8.08 -4.18 -9.58
C GLY A 395 8.49 -2.73 -9.33
N CYS A 396 9.74 -2.36 -9.67
CA CYS A 396 10.18 -0.96 -9.66
C CYS A 396 9.44 -0.16 -10.73
N GLY A 397 9.21 -0.75 -11.91
CA GLY A 397 8.42 -0.12 -12.96
C GLY A 397 6.96 0.09 -12.58
N VAL A 398 6.33 -0.91 -11.95
CA VAL A 398 4.93 -0.87 -11.50
C VAL A 398 4.70 0.22 -10.44
N SER A 399 5.69 0.48 -9.59
CA SER A 399 5.61 1.53 -8.57
C SER A 399 5.91 2.92 -9.15
N VAL A 400 7.12 3.13 -9.68
CA VAL A 400 7.66 4.46 -10.00
C VAL A 400 6.99 5.11 -11.21
N TYR A 401 6.45 4.32 -12.16
CA TYR A 401 5.77 4.89 -13.33
C TYR A 401 4.32 5.31 -13.08
N SER A 402 3.78 5.05 -11.89
CA SER A 402 2.51 5.65 -11.49
C SER A 402 2.67 7.17 -11.39
N LYS A 403 1.67 7.93 -11.85
CA LYS A 403 1.74 9.40 -11.80
C LYS A 403 1.92 9.92 -10.37
N TYR A 404 1.36 9.21 -9.39
CA TYR A 404 1.53 9.48 -7.97
C TYR A 404 2.22 8.29 -7.28
N CYS A 405 3.55 8.24 -7.29
CA CYS A 405 4.29 7.19 -6.59
C CYS A 405 4.59 7.63 -5.15
N ALA A 406 3.86 7.13 -4.15
CA ALA A 406 4.12 7.46 -2.76
C ALA A 406 5.08 6.46 -2.11
N LEU A 407 6.10 6.97 -1.42
CA LEU A 407 7.11 6.17 -0.74
C LEU A 407 6.90 6.15 0.77
N LYS A 408 7.06 4.98 1.38
CA LYS A 408 7.25 4.84 2.84
C LYS A 408 8.73 4.67 3.15
N ASP A 409 9.12 4.73 4.41
CA ASP A 409 10.51 4.45 4.81
C ASP A 409 10.97 3.03 4.44
N ALA A 410 10.04 2.06 4.48
CA ALA A 410 10.26 0.68 4.03
C ALA A 410 10.40 0.52 2.51
N SER A 411 10.17 1.58 1.71
CA SER A 411 10.27 1.50 0.26
C SER A 411 11.72 1.30 -0.20
N GLU A 412 11.89 0.36 -1.12
CA GLU A 412 13.21 -0.08 -1.56
C GLU A 412 13.15 -0.53 -3.03
N PHE A 413 14.14 -0.16 -3.83
CA PHE A 413 14.21 -0.43 -5.27
C PHE A 413 15.49 -1.21 -5.60
N ILE A 414 15.31 -2.46 -6.04
CA ILE A 414 16.36 -3.37 -6.41
C ILE A 414 16.29 -3.58 -7.93
N PHE A 415 17.19 -2.92 -8.66
CA PHE A 415 17.29 -3.03 -10.11
C PHE A 415 18.46 -3.92 -10.52
N ASP A 416 18.42 -5.16 -10.03
CA ASP A 416 19.40 -6.20 -10.30
C ASP A 416 19.04 -7.04 -11.54
N GLY A 417 19.78 -8.13 -11.76
CA GLY A 417 19.67 -8.97 -12.95
C GLY A 417 20.99 -9.64 -13.32
N PRO A 418 22.12 -8.90 -13.40
CA PRO A 418 23.41 -9.50 -13.77
C PRO A 418 23.92 -10.55 -12.78
N ASN A 419 23.52 -10.42 -11.51
CA ASN A 419 23.73 -11.41 -10.45
C ASN A 419 23.08 -12.77 -10.75
N VAL A 420 21.93 -12.78 -11.42
CA VAL A 420 21.23 -14.00 -11.85
C VAL A 420 21.48 -14.30 -13.35
N GLY A 421 22.42 -13.60 -13.99
CA GLY A 421 22.83 -13.91 -15.37
C GLY A 421 21.95 -13.34 -16.49
N ILE A 422 21.16 -12.29 -16.21
CA ILE A 422 20.35 -11.56 -17.21
C ILE A 422 20.59 -10.05 -17.13
N THR A 423 20.09 -9.29 -18.09
CA THR A 423 20.02 -7.82 -17.97
C THR A 423 18.82 -7.42 -17.12
N PRO A 424 18.87 -6.26 -16.43
CA PRO A 424 17.71 -5.71 -15.72
C PRO A 424 16.49 -5.52 -16.65
N TYR A 425 15.29 -5.57 -16.07
CA TYR A 425 14.01 -5.40 -16.78
C TYR A 425 13.01 -4.66 -15.90
N GLY A 426 12.29 -3.68 -16.45
CA GLY A 426 11.27 -2.91 -15.72
C GLY A 426 11.14 -1.45 -16.11
N GLY A 427 11.90 -0.98 -17.10
CA GLY A 427 11.92 0.39 -17.59
C GLY A 427 12.71 1.36 -16.71
N LEU A 428 13.22 0.95 -15.54
CA LEU A 428 13.97 1.83 -14.64
C LEU A 428 15.29 2.33 -15.28
N THR A 429 15.80 1.62 -16.29
CA THR A 429 16.94 2.04 -17.10
C THR A 429 16.75 3.45 -17.66
N ARG A 430 15.53 3.81 -18.08
CA ARG A 430 15.21 5.17 -18.53
C ARG A 430 15.45 6.20 -17.43
N LEU A 431 14.96 5.96 -16.20
CA LEU A 431 15.09 6.92 -15.10
C LEU A 431 16.56 7.11 -14.71
N LEU A 432 17.34 6.03 -14.73
CA LEU A 432 18.79 6.07 -14.50
C LEU A 432 19.54 6.79 -15.62
N ALA A 433 19.06 6.67 -16.87
CA ALA A 433 19.67 7.31 -18.04
C ALA A 433 19.24 8.77 -18.26
N ARG A 434 18.30 9.31 -17.49
CA ARG A 434 17.86 10.71 -17.61
C ARG A 434 19.05 11.67 -17.38
N PRO A 435 19.09 12.80 -18.10
CA PRO A 435 20.11 13.82 -17.89
C PRO A 435 20.08 14.41 -16.47
N GLU A 436 18.93 14.36 -15.78
CA GLU A 436 18.83 14.75 -14.38
C GLU A 436 19.68 13.86 -13.47
N THR A 437 19.68 12.55 -13.70
CA THR A 437 20.44 11.58 -12.91
C THR A 437 21.93 11.75 -13.14
N SER A 438 22.37 11.92 -14.39
CA SER A 438 23.78 12.18 -14.70
C SER A 438 24.29 13.52 -14.15
N LEU A 439 23.42 14.53 -14.03
CA LEU A 439 23.76 15.81 -13.43
C LEU A 439 23.90 15.72 -11.90
N LYS A 440 22.94 15.06 -11.23
CA LYS A 440 22.92 14.97 -9.76
C LYS A 440 23.95 13.96 -9.22
N TYR A 441 24.03 12.78 -9.85
CA TYR A 441 24.87 11.66 -9.43
C TYR A 441 25.53 10.98 -10.64
N PRO A 442 26.58 11.59 -11.22
CA PRO A 442 27.33 10.98 -12.31
C PRO A 442 27.89 9.61 -11.89
N GLY A 443 27.76 8.61 -12.75
CA GLY A 443 28.18 7.22 -12.48
C GLY A 443 27.19 6.37 -11.67
N LEU A 444 26.12 6.95 -11.10
CA LEU A 444 25.13 6.19 -10.32
C LEU A 444 24.37 5.17 -11.18
N ALA A 445 24.09 5.51 -12.44
CA ALA A 445 23.37 4.62 -13.34
C ALA A 445 24.13 3.31 -13.57
N GLU A 446 25.44 3.40 -13.86
CA GLU A 446 26.34 2.28 -14.01
C GLU A 446 26.47 1.50 -12.70
N PHE A 447 26.62 2.21 -11.58
CA PHE A 447 26.70 1.58 -10.27
C PHE A 447 25.48 0.70 -9.99
N ILE A 448 24.26 1.21 -10.13
CA ILE A 448 23.03 0.45 -9.86
C ILE A 448 22.83 -0.70 -10.85
N VAL A 449 22.94 -0.44 -12.16
CA VAL A 449 22.69 -1.44 -13.21
C VAL A 449 23.68 -2.61 -13.14
N LEU A 450 24.94 -2.35 -12.77
CA LEU A 450 25.98 -3.38 -12.74
C LEU A 450 26.08 -4.09 -11.40
N THR A 451 26.03 -3.37 -10.29
CA THR A 451 26.26 -3.99 -8.97
C THR A 451 25.01 -4.67 -8.41
N GLY A 452 23.82 -4.24 -8.84
CA GLY A 452 22.54 -4.70 -8.30
C GLY A 452 22.29 -4.23 -6.87
N THR A 453 22.86 -3.08 -6.47
CA THR A 453 22.62 -2.48 -5.16
C THR A 453 21.23 -1.84 -5.07
N SER A 454 20.73 -1.77 -3.85
CA SER A 454 19.42 -1.21 -3.55
C SER A 454 19.43 0.32 -3.44
N LEU A 455 18.34 0.96 -3.85
CA LEU A 455 18.03 2.37 -3.60
C LEU A 455 16.84 2.49 -2.65
N PHE A 456 16.85 3.48 -1.77
CA PHE A 456 15.79 3.69 -0.79
C PHE A 456 14.98 4.97 -1.08
N ALA A 457 14.00 5.25 -0.22
CA ALA A 457 13.13 6.42 -0.33
C ALA A 457 13.88 7.73 -0.57
N GLY A 458 14.91 8.02 0.24
CA GLY A 458 15.66 9.27 0.13
C GLY A 458 16.50 9.39 -1.15
N ASP A 459 16.94 8.26 -1.73
CA ASP A 459 17.66 8.28 -3.01
C ASP A 459 16.71 8.62 -4.16
N ALA A 460 15.53 7.98 -4.18
CA ALA A 460 14.49 8.21 -5.19
C ALA A 460 13.92 9.64 -5.14
N LEU A 461 13.76 10.21 -3.93
CA LEU A 461 13.36 11.61 -3.73
C LEU A 461 14.41 12.58 -4.26
N ARG A 462 15.69 12.38 -3.92
CA ARG A 462 16.78 13.25 -4.42
C ARG A 462 16.93 13.19 -5.93
N LEU A 463 16.75 12.01 -6.53
CA LEU A 463 16.76 11.82 -7.98
C LEU A 463 15.53 12.41 -8.70
N GLY A 464 14.52 12.88 -7.97
CA GLY A 464 13.29 13.40 -8.58
C GLY A 464 12.53 12.32 -9.36
N TRP A 465 12.58 11.06 -8.90
CA TRP A 465 11.76 9.99 -9.45
C TRP A 465 10.33 10.08 -8.96
N THR A 466 10.15 10.60 -7.74
CA THR A 466 8.85 10.95 -7.17
C THR A 466 8.98 12.14 -6.21
N ASP A 467 7.84 12.80 -5.95
CA ASP A 467 7.69 13.95 -5.05
C ASP A 467 7.02 13.57 -3.71
N LEU A 468 6.57 12.32 -3.54
CA LEU A 468 5.66 11.92 -2.47
C LEU A 468 6.32 10.93 -1.49
N PHE A 469 6.31 11.28 -0.20
CA PHE A 469 6.80 10.45 0.90
C PHE A 469 5.94 10.59 2.14
N THR A 470 5.69 9.49 2.86
CA THR A 470 4.93 9.51 4.11
C THR A 470 5.44 8.47 5.10
N ASN A 471 5.38 8.80 6.39
CA ASN A 471 5.68 7.90 7.52
C ASN A 471 4.42 7.51 8.32
N ILE A 472 3.22 7.83 7.80
CA ILE A 472 1.95 7.52 8.47
C ILE A 472 1.66 6.01 8.33
N SER A 473 1.32 5.36 9.45
CA SER A 473 0.83 3.98 9.48
C SER A 473 -0.56 3.88 8.85
N ASP A 474 -0.87 2.77 8.17
CA ASP A 474 -2.20 2.51 7.60
C ASP A 474 -2.72 3.63 6.67
N MET A 475 -1.81 4.25 5.90
CA MET A 475 -2.17 5.38 5.03
C MET A 475 -3.34 5.07 4.09
N SER A 476 -3.43 3.83 3.60
CA SER A 476 -4.52 3.40 2.73
C SER A 476 -5.91 3.47 3.39
N TYR A 477 -6.02 3.20 4.70
CA TYR A 477 -7.26 3.40 5.45
C TYR A 477 -7.63 4.88 5.51
N HIS A 478 -6.66 5.75 5.81
CA HIS A 478 -6.91 7.19 5.89
C HIS A 478 -7.29 7.79 4.54
N ILE A 479 -6.70 7.31 3.43
CA ILE A 479 -7.12 7.69 2.08
C ILE A 479 -8.57 7.27 1.84
N LYS A 480 -8.94 6.05 2.23
CA LYS A 480 -10.30 5.55 2.07
C LYS A 480 -11.31 6.42 2.83
N ASP A 481 -11.08 6.64 4.12
CA ASP A 481 -11.95 7.43 4.99
C ASP A 481 -12.05 8.89 4.53
N TRP A 482 -10.92 9.51 4.15
CA TRP A 482 -10.88 10.86 3.57
C TRP A 482 -11.78 10.97 2.35
N PHE A 483 -11.63 10.07 1.37
CA PHE A 483 -12.43 10.11 0.16
C PHE A 483 -13.89 9.71 0.38
N ASP A 484 -14.20 8.89 1.41
CA ASP A 484 -15.57 8.60 1.80
C ASP A 484 -16.31 9.84 2.31
N ALA A 485 -15.60 10.79 2.93
CA ALA A 485 -16.13 12.08 3.37
C ALA A 485 -16.20 13.17 2.29
N THR A 486 -15.62 12.94 1.09
CA THR A 486 -15.71 13.90 -0.03
C THR A 486 -17.05 13.83 -0.75
N GLU A 487 -17.47 14.91 -1.43
CA GLU A 487 -18.81 14.97 -2.03
C GLU A 487 -18.81 14.96 -3.57
N HIS A 488 -18.46 16.08 -4.21
CA HIS A 488 -18.63 16.24 -5.67
C HIS A 488 -17.55 15.54 -6.52
N MET A 489 -17.92 15.18 -7.76
CA MET A 489 -17.04 14.59 -8.79
C MET A 489 -16.51 15.59 -9.83
N HIS A 490 -16.84 16.89 -9.69
CA HIS A 490 -16.31 17.92 -10.56
C HIS A 490 -14.78 17.99 -10.44
N ASN A 491 -14.07 18.19 -11.55
CA ASN A 491 -12.61 18.14 -11.60
C ASN A 491 -11.94 19.16 -10.65
N ASP A 492 -12.53 20.33 -10.43
CA ASP A 492 -11.99 21.30 -9.45
C ASP A 492 -12.06 20.75 -8.02
N ALA A 493 -13.19 20.12 -7.66
CA ALA A 493 -13.35 19.48 -6.36
C ALA A 493 -12.37 18.31 -6.20
N VAL A 494 -12.21 17.48 -7.25
CA VAL A 494 -11.26 16.35 -7.26
C VAL A 494 -9.82 16.86 -7.14
N ALA A 495 -9.46 17.90 -7.88
CA ALA A 495 -8.14 18.51 -7.84
C ALA A 495 -7.81 19.08 -6.45
N TRP A 496 -8.75 19.78 -5.82
CA TRP A 496 -8.58 20.30 -4.47
C TRP A 496 -8.48 19.17 -3.43
N GLN A 497 -9.39 18.18 -3.47
CA GLN A 497 -9.40 17.07 -2.51
C GLN A 497 -8.13 16.23 -2.58
N LEU A 498 -7.68 15.91 -3.79
CA LEU A 498 -6.45 15.17 -4.01
C LEU A 498 -5.23 16.03 -3.66
N GLY A 499 -5.19 17.29 -4.11
CA GLY A 499 -4.11 18.21 -3.80
C GLY A 499 -3.92 18.41 -2.31
N HIS A 500 -5.01 18.62 -1.56
CA HIS A 500 -4.96 18.79 -0.11
C HIS A 500 -4.42 17.54 0.59
N LEU A 501 -4.88 16.34 0.21
CA LEU A 501 -4.34 15.08 0.74
C LEU A 501 -2.82 14.97 0.50
N LEU A 502 -2.36 15.28 -0.72
CA LEU A 502 -0.94 15.24 -1.07
C LEU A 502 -0.12 16.24 -0.25
N GLU A 503 -0.60 17.48 -0.12
CA GLU A 503 0.12 18.51 0.64
C GLU A 503 0.21 18.22 2.14
N THR A 504 -0.85 17.65 2.73
CA THR A 504 -0.90 17.38 4.17
C THR A 504 -0.06 16.17 4.56
N CYS A 505 -0.12 15.08 3.78
CA CYS A 505 0.41 13.78 4.21
C CYS A 505 1.67 13.33 3.46
N PHE A 506 1.83 13.72 2.19
CA PHE A 506 2.85 13.17 1.30
C PHE A 506 3.95 14.17 0.93
N LYS A 507 3.70 15.48 1.05
CA LYS A 507 4.74 16.50 0.88
C LYS A 507 5.37 16.82 2.23
N MET A 508 6.69 16.71 2.29
CA MET A 508 7.48 16.80 3.51
C MET A 508 7.71 18.26 3.99
N ARG A 509 6.66 18.97 4.47
CA ARG A 509 6.77 20.38 4.90
C ARG A 509 7.23 20.60 6.35
N GLU A 510 6.72 19.83 7.32
CA GLU A 510 6.93 20.13 8.76
C GLU A 510 7.73 19.04 9.51
N ALA A 511 7.33 17.77 9.39
CA ALA A 511 7.86 16.66 10.20
C ALA A 511 8.96 15.84 9.48
N HIS A 512 9.87 16.49 8.76
CA HIS A 512 10.91 15.83 7.99
C HIS A 512 12.30 16.45 8.20
N SER A 513 13.34 15.62 8.15
CA SER A 513 14.73 16.09 8.08
C SER A 513 15.54 15.16 7.19
N SER A 514 16.59 15.68 6.54
CA SER A 514 17.45 14.87 5.67
C SER A 514 18.24 13.77 6.39
N ALA A 515 18.28 13.80 7.72
CA ALA A 515 18.87 12.75 8.54
C ALA A 515 17.92 11.56 8.77
N MET A 516 16.61 11.77 8.63
CA MET A 516 15.58 10.75 8.90
C MET A 516 15.20 9.96 7.65
N GLU A 517 15.35 10.52 6.45
CA GLU A 517 15.14 9.76 5.22
C GLU A 517 16.19 8.64 5.10
N ARG A 518 15.75 7.45 4.69
CA ARG A 518 16.66 6.34 4.43
C ARG A 518 17.40 6.54 3.10
N VAL A 519 18.73 6.49 3.14
CA VAL A 519 19.61 6.84 2.01
C VAL A 519 20.73 5.82 1.88
N ALA A 520 20.91 5.24 0.69
CA ALA A 520 22.10 4.45 0.37
C ALA A 520 23.26 5.33 -0.12
N ILE A 521 22.93 6.39 -0.87
CA ILE A 521 23.86 7.28 -1.56
C ILE A 521 24.06 8.57 -0.76
N THR A 522 24.84 8.46 0.32
CA THR A 522 25.31 9.64 1.08
C THR A 522 26.17 10.54 0.19
N PRO A 523 26.36 11.84 0.51
CA PRO A 523 27.20 12.73 -0.30
C PRO A 523 28.63 12.21 -0.50
N VAL A 524 29.20 11.49 0.47
CA VAL A 524 30.53 10.89 0.36
C VAL A 524 30.51 9.70 -0.62
N ARG A 525 29.50 8.83 -0.54
CA ARG A 525 29.34 7.71 -1.47
C ARG A 525 29.03 8.16 -2.89
N ALA A 526 28.26 9.24 -3.06
CA ALA A 526 28.04 9.87 -4.36
C ALA A 526 29.38 10.25 -5.02
N ARG A 527 30.31 10.81 -4.24
CA ARG A 527 31.65 11.16 -4.72
C ARG A 527 32.46 9.93 -5.11
N TRP A 528 32.42 8.87 -4.30
CA TRP A 528 33.10 7.60 -4.62
C TRP A 528 32.57 6.95 -5.89
N ILE A 529 31.25 7.01 -6.10
CA ILE A 529 30.60 6.48 -7.31
C ILE A 529 31.02 7.28 -8.53
N GLU A 530 31.03 8.61 -8.45
CA GLU A 530 31.53 9.49 -9.51
C GLU A 530 32.97 9.12 -9.87
N ASP A 531 33.86 9.02 -8.87
CA ASP A 531 35.28 8.74 -9.08
C ASP A 531 35.53 7.34 -9.70
N ALA A 532 34.63 6.36 -9.47
CA ALA A 532 34.81 4.98 -9.92
C ALA A 532 34.06 4.60 -11.22
N PHE A 533 32.83 5.12 -11.41
CA PHE A 533 31.91 4.66 -12.46
C PHE A 533 31.61 5.71 -13.53
N ALA A 534 31.76 7.00 -13.23
CA ALA A 534 31.38 8.04 -14.19
C ALA A 534 32.31 8.05 -15.42
N ASP A 535 31.71 8.20 -16.60
CA ASP A 535 32.38 8.39 -17.89
C ASP A 535 33.42 7.31 -18.26
N GLN A 536 33.31 6.12 -17.67
CA GLN A 536 34.15 4.98 -18.00
C GLN A 536 33.64 4.30 -19.29
N PRO A 537 34.50 3.94 -20.25
CA PRO A 537 34.03 3.42 -21.54
C PRO A 537 33.65 1.92 -21.53
N SER A 538 34.05 1.16 -20.51
CA SER A 538 33.68 -0.26 -20.39
C SER A 538 33.74 -0.78 -18.95
N VAL A 539 33.06 -1.91 -18.70
CA VAL A 539 33.12 -2.62 -17.40
C VAL A 539 34.52 -3.05 -17.02
N ARG A 540 35.39 -3.35 -17.99
CA ARG A 540 36.78 -3.72 -17.72
C ARG A 540 37.55 -2.55 -17.12
N HIS A 541 37.40 -1.35 -17.68
CA HIS A 541 38.00 -0.14 -17.14
C HIS A 541 37.50 0.16 -15.72
N ILE A 542 36.21 -0.05 -15.45
CA ILE A 542 35.65 0.09 -14.10
C ILE A 542 36.35 -0.86 -13.11
N VAL A 543 36.50 -2.13 -13.46
CA VAL A 543 37.16 -3.13 -12.58
C VAL A 543 38.64 -2.81 -12.36
N ASP A 544 39.34 -2.37 -13.41
CA ASP A 544 40.75 -1.95 -13.32
C ASP A 544 40.88 -0.71 -12.39
N THR A 545 40.03 0.30 -12.56
CA THR A 545 39.96 1.50 -11.70
C THR A 545 39.68 1.14 -10.24
N LEU A 546 38.73 0.24 -9.97
CA LEU A 546 38.45 -0.24 -8.61
C LEU A 546 39.66 -1.00 -8.02
N GLY A 547 40.41 -1.72 -8.85
CA GLY A 547 41.67 -2.38 -8.46
C GLY A 547 42.78 -1.42 -8.06
N GLU A 548 42.84 -0.23 -8.66
CA GLU A 548 43.77 0.82 -8.24
C GLU A 548 43.33 1.49 -6.93
N ILE A 549 42.02 1.72 -6.75
CA ILE A 549 41.45 2.36 -5.56
C ILE A 549 41.59 1.47 -4.31
N GLU A 550 41.38 0.15 -4.42
CA GLU A 550 41.51 -0.77 -3.28
C GLU A 550 42.94 -0.85 -2.73
N CYS A 551 43.94 -0.50 -3.54
CA CYS A 551 45.36 -0.48 -3.15
C CYS A 551 45.77 0.79 -2.38
N LEU A 552 44.87 1.77 -2.22
CA LEU A 552 45.18 3.02 -1.50
C LEU A 552 45.43 2.76 0.00
N PRO A 553 46.50 3.33 0.59
CA PRO A 553 46.75 3.20 2.02
C PRO A 553 45.75 4.03 2.83
N PHE A 554 45.47 3.63 4.08
CA PHE A 554 44.56 4.35 4.99
C PHE A 554 45.00 5.78 5.33
N THR A 555 46.28 6.11 5.13
CA THR A 555 46.83 7.46 5.36
C THR A 555 46.77 8.37 4.15
N ALA A 556 46.36 7.87 2.98
CA ALA A 556 46.26 8.68 1.77
C ALA A 556 45.12 9.71 1.88
N GLN A 557 45.37 10.94 1.42
CA GLN A 557 44.36 12.01 1.45
C GLN A 557 43.11 11.68 0.61
N HIS A 558 43.28 10.93 -0.49
CA HIS A 558 42.18 10.51 -1.35
C HIS A 558 41.36 9.35 -0.75
N ASN A 559 41.88 8.64 0.25
CA ASN A 559 41.16 7.57 0.92
C ASN A 559 40.26 8.14 2.01
N THR A 560 39.18 8.79 1.56
CA THR A 560 38.16 9.38 2.42
C THR A 560 37.35 8.29 3.12
N TRP A 561 36.62 8.67 4.18
CA TRP A 561 35.81 7.75 4.96
C TRP A 561 34.38 8.25 5.09
N ASP A 562 33.44 7.31 5.24
CA ASP A 562 32.03 7.55 5.52
C ASP A 562 31.58 6.72 6.73
N HIS A 563 30.52 7.16 7.40
CA HIS A 563 29.90 6.34 8.45
C HIS A 563 29.19 5.16 7.79
N SER A 564 29.45 3.96 8.28
CA SER A 564 28.71 2.77 7.87
C SER A 564 27.59 2.48 8.84
N GLN A 565 26.38 2.33 8.30
CA GLN A 565 25.30 1.69 9.03
C GLN A 565 25.71 0.23 9.27
N CYS A 566 26.05 -0.09 10.51
CA CYS A 566 26.40 -1.44 10.91
C CYS A 566 25.21 -2.37 10.62
N THR A 567 25.51 -3.52 10.03
CA THR A 567 24.52 -4.60 9.93
C THR A 567 23.97 -4.87 11.33
N PRO A 568 22.66 -4.99 11.55
CA PRO A 568 22.12 -5.26 12.88
C PRO A 568 22.68 -6.57 13.45
N TYR A 569 22.76 -6.65 14.77
CA TYR A 569 22.98 -7.93 15.45
C TYR A 569 21.69 -8.74 15.51
N THR A 570 21.79 -10.05 15.72
CA THR A 570 20.61 -10.90 15.89
C THR A 570 19.94 -10.64 17.25
N LEU A 571 20.75 -10.32 18.26
CA LEU A 571 20.34 -10.05 19.62
C LEU A 571 20.92 -8.69 20.05
N ASP A 572 20.13 -7.92 20.79
CA ASP A 572 20.47 -6.54 21.13
C ASP A 572 21.52 -6.42 22.25
N SER A 573 21.70 -7.47 23.06
CA SER A 573 22.56 -7.44 24.24
C SER A 573 23.19 -8.80 24.57
N VAL A 574 24.29 -8.76 25.33
CA VAL A 574 24.95 -9.98 25.84
C VAL A 574 24.04 -10.77 26.79
N GLU A 575 23.19 -10.09 27.58
CA GLU A 575 22.22 -10.76 28.47
C GLU A 575 21.23 -11.63 27.67
N ALA A 576 20.69 -11.09 26.57
CA ALA A 576 19.85 -11.86 25.66
C ALA A 576 20.60 -13.07 25.07
N GLY A 577 21.88 -12.88 24.71
CA GLY A 577 22.77 -13.96 24.28
C GLY A 577 22.96 -15.06 25.33
N LEU A 578 23.12 -14.69 26.60
CA LEU A 578 23.23 -15.64 27.71
C LEU A 578 21.94 -16.42 27.91
N LEU A 579 20.78 -15.75 27.92
CA LEU A 579 19.48 -16.40 28.04
C LEU A 579 19.23 -17.39 26.89
N LYS A 580 19.60 -17.00 25.67
CA LYS A 580 19.52 -17.87 24.49
C LYS A 580 20.41 -19.09 24.63
N LEU A 581 21.67 -18.91 25.02
CA LEU A 581 22.63 -19.99 25.23
C LEU A 581 22.19 -20.94 26.36
N GLU A 582 21.62 -20.40 27.43
CA GLU A 582 21.11 -21.16 28.57
C GLU A 582 19.93 -22.06 28.18
N SER A 583 19.13 -21.68 27.18
CA SER A 583 18.03 -22.52 26.68
C SER A 583 18.48 -23.85 26.07
N HIS A 584 19.77 -23.96 25.72
CA HIS A 584 20.43 -25.19 25.25
C HIS A 584 21.22 -25.91 26.36
N ARG A 585 21.20 -25.39 27.59
CA ARG A 585 21.90 -25.94 28.75
C ARG A 585 20.93 -26.41 29.83
N LEU A 586 21.45 -27.19 30.76
CA LEU A 586 20.74 -27.56 31.97
C LEU A 586 21.12 -26.59 33.08
N ARG A 587 20.13 -25.91 33.65
CA ARG A 587 20.32 -25.08 34.85
C ARG A 587 20.49 -25.99 36.07
N TYR A 588 21.43 -25.64 36.93
CA TYR A 588 21.59 -26.27 38.23
C TYR A 588 20.45 -25.87 39.16
N THR A 589 20.03 -26.80 40.02
CA THR A 589 19.03 -26.55 41.07
C THR A 589 19.50 -25.50 42.09
N HIS A 590 20.80 -25.49 42.37
CA HIS A 590 21.47 -24.56 43.29
C HIS A 590 22.35 -23.59 42.51
N SER A 591 22.54 -22.40 43.07
CA SER A 591 23.48 -21.41 42.54
C SER A 591 24.94 -21.83 42.82
N PRO A 592 25.93 -21.30 42.09
CA PRO A 592 27.32 -21.75 42.23
C PRO A 592 27.90 -21.63 43.65
N TRP A 593 27.43 -20.66 44.45
CA TRP A 593 27.92 -20.37 45.81
C TRP A 593 27.12 -21.07 46.92
N ASP A 594 26.12 -21.88 46.61
CA ASP A 594 25.38 -22.67 47.62
C ASP A 594 25.37 -24.18 47.33
N ILE A 595 26.25 -24.64 46.43
CA ILE A 595 26.48 -26.07 46.15
C ILE A 595 27.46 -26.69 47.16
N THR A 596 28.50 -25.96 47.56
CA THR A 596 29.48 -26.44 48.56
C THR A 596 28.80 -26.65 49.91
N PRO A 597 29.11 -27.70 50.69
CA PRO A 597 28.52 -27.87 52.01
C PRO A 597 28.96 -26.73 52.95
N PRO A 598 28.09 -26.27 53.88
CA PRO A 598 28.49 -25.27 54.87
C PRO A 598 29.58 -25.80 55.79
N GLU A 599 30.41 -24.91 56.36
CA GLU A 599 31.43 -25.29 57.34
C GLU A 599 30.79 -25.76 58.64
N ASP A 600 29.66 -25.16 59.00
CA ASP A 600 28.81 -25.57 60.11
C ASP A 600 27.85 -26.70 59.69
N GLU A 601 27.70 -27.75 60.50
CA GLU A 601 26.70 -28.80 60.25
C GLU A 601 25.26 -28.26 60.42
N VAL A 602 24.55 -28.11 59.30
CA VAL A 602 23.13 -27.73 59.28
C VAL A 602 22.27 -29.00 59.25
N ALA A 603 21.71 -29.37 60.41
CA ALA A 603 20.77 -30.50 60.48
C ALA A 603 19.45 -30.15 59.76
N LEU A 604 19.07 -30.95 58.76
CA LEU A 604 17.81 -30.78 58.04
C LEU A 604 16.62 -31.12 58.97
N GLN A 605 15.75 -30.14 59.17
CA GLN A 605 14.52 -30.25 59.96
C GLN A 605 13.29 -30.07 59.07
N HIS A 606 12.12 -30.50 59.56
CA HIS A 606 10.86 -30.21 58.87
C HIS A 606 10.54 -28.71 58.95
N ALA A 607 10.00 -28.11 57.88
CA ALA A 607 9.76 -26.66 57.81
C ALA A 607 8.89 -26.11 58.96
N SER A 608 7.99 -26.93 59.54
CA SER A 608 7.17 -26.53 60.70
C SER A 608 7.99 -26.24 61.97
N GLU A 609 9.15 -26.86 62.11
CA GLU A 609 9.99 -26.72 63.32
C GLU A 609 10.62 -25.33 63.40
N VAL A 610 10.87 -24.69 62.24
CA VAL A 610 11.34 -23.29 62.15
C VAL A 610 10.31 -22.34 62.79
N PHE A 611 9.02 -22.51 62.49
CA PHE A 611 7.97 -21.66 63.05
C PHE A 611 7.78 -21.85 64.57
N ASN A 612 8.17 -23.00 65.11
CA ASN A 612 8.09 -23.30 66.55
C ASN A 612 9.33 -22.86 67.34
N ALA A 613 10.36 -22.32 66.68
CA ALA A 613 11.64 -21.98 67.29
C ALA A 613 11.71 -20.54 67.86
N TYR A 614 10.58 -19.82 67.92
CA TYR A 614 10.51 -18.54 68.62
C TYR A 614 10.52 -18.74 70.14
N VAL A 615 11.36 -17.99 70.82
CA VAL A 615 11.55 -17.99 72.27
C VAL A 615 11.37 -16.59 72.83
N LEU A 616 10.97 -16.50 74.10
CA LEU A 616 10.84 -15.22 74.80
C LEU A 616 12.10 -15.00 75.66
N GLU A 617 12.90 -14.02 75.28
CA GLU A 617 14.11 -13.62 75.98
C GLU A 617 13.91 -12.26 76.67
N ARG A 618 14.81 -11.90 77.58
CA ARG A 618 14.78 -10.61 78.27
C ARG A 618 16.05 -9.81 77.93
N TYR A 619 15.92 -8.76 77.12
CA TYR A 619 17.01 -7.83 76.82
C TYR A 619 16.88 -6.58 77.69
N GLY A 620 17.78 -6.44 78.67
CA GLY A 620 17.72 -5.37 79.67
C GLY A 620 16.46 -5.46 80.53
N THR A 621 15.52 -4.52 80.37
CA THR A 621 14.25 -4.47 81.11
C THR A 621 13.03 -5.00 80.34
N GLU A 622 13.13 -5.19 79.02
CA GLU A 622 12.00 -5.57 78.16
C GLU A 622 12.06 -7.06 77.77
N ASN A 623 10.89 -7.68 77.64
CA ASN A 623 10.78 -9.04 77.10
C ASN A 623 10.64 -8.96 75.57
N VAL A 624 11.50 -9.68 74.85
CA VAL A 624 11.57 -9.67 73.40
C VAL A 624 11.39 -11.11 72.90
N VAL A 625 10.56 -11.27 71.87
CA VAL A 625 10.42 -12.56 71.17
C VAL A 625 11.51 -12.64 70.10
N VAL A 626 12.40 -13.62 70.21
CA VAL A 626 13.53 -13.84 69.31
C VAL A 626 13.46 -15.26 68.76
N HIS A 627 13.93 -15.47 67.54
CA HIS A 627 14.05 -16.82 66.99
C HIS A 627 15.34 -17.46 67.50
N ARG A 628 15.28 -18.61 68.18
CA ARG A 628 16.44 -19.25 68.85
C ARG A 628 17.65 -19.47 67.94
N ASP A 629 17.41 -19.80 66.66
CA ASP A 629 18.47 -20.10 65.69
C ASP A 629 18.92 -18.90 64.82
N THR A 630 18.65 -17.66 65.24
CA THR A 630 19.01 -16.45 64.47
C THR A 630 20.51 -16.31 64.23
N GLU A 631 21.35 -16.57 65.22
CA GLU A 631 22.81 -16.46 65.08
C GLU A 631 23.39 -17.48 64.10
N LYS A 632 22.85 -18.71 64.10
CA LYS A 632 23.24 -19.78 63.16
C LYS A 632 22.86 -19.43 61.73
N LEU A 633 21.63 -18.94 61.50
CA LEU A 633 21.21 -18.48 60.18
C LEU A 633 22.08 -17.30 59.70
N ALA A 634 22.44 -16.39 60.60
CA ALA A 634 23.32 -15.27 60.28
C ALA A 634 24.75 -15.73 59.93
N ALA A 635 25.29 -16.74 60.60
CA ALA A 635 26.58 -17.35 60.27
C ALA A 635 26.53 -18.03 58.89
N TRP A 636 25.51 -18.84 58.62
CA TRP A 636 25.30 -19.47 57.30
C TRP A 636 25.20 -18.44 56.17
N ARG A 637 24.42 -17.36 56.36
CA ARG A 637 24.31 -16.27 55.36
C ARG A 637 25.64 -15.57 55.13
N ARG A 638 26.42 -15.32 56.20
CA ARG A 638 27.75 -14.71 56.11
C ARG A 638 28.70 -15.59 55.29
N GLN A 639 28.69 -16.91 55.52
CA GLN A 639 29.48 -17.86 54.73
C GLN A 639 29.10 -17.82 53.24
N ARG A 640 27.81 -17.92 52.90
CA ARG A 640 27.35 -17.89 51.50
C ARG A 640 27.65 -16.57 50.79
N GLN A 641 27.61 -15.45 51.53
CA GLN A 641 28.05 -14.16 51.00
C GLN A 641 29.56 -14.16 50.71
N GLN A 642 30.39 -14.74 51.58
CA GLN A 642 31.83 -14.88 51.34
C GLN A 642 32.11 -15.76 50.11
N GLU A 643 31.42 -16.88 49.94
CA GLU A 643 31.55 -17.74 48.74
C GLU A 643 31.07 -17.05 47.46
N TYR A 644 29.96 -16.29 47.53
CA TYR A 644 29.52 -15.44 46.42
C TYR A 644 30.59 -14.41 46.03
N HIS A 645 31.20 -13.74 47.02
CA HIS A 645 32.28 -12.79 46.78
C HIS A 645 33.53 -13.48 46.21
N ALA A 646 33.88 -14.67 46.70
CA ALA A 646 34.98 -15.46 46.17
C ALA A 646 34.72 -15.86 44.70
N HIS A 647 33.52 -16.37 44.39
CA HIS A 647 33.13 -16.72 43.03
C HIS A 647 33.12 -15.50 42.09
N ARG A 648 32.59 -14.34 42.54
CA ARG A 648 32.65 -13.09 41.77
C ARG A 648 34.09 -12.63 41.54
N SER A 649 34.96 -12.74 42.55
CA SER A 649 36.38 -12.40 42.41
C SER A 649 37.12 -13.34 41.45
N LEU A 650 36.76 -14.62 41.44
CA LEU A 650 37.31 -15.63 40.53
C LEU A 650 36.91 -15.34 39.08
N ARG A 651 35.67 -14.88 38.83
CA ARG A 651 35.26 -14.42 37.50
C ARG A 651 36.08 -13.21 37.00
N GLY A 652 36.56 -12.36 37.91
CA GLY A 652 37.44 -11.24 37.59
C GLY A 652 38.93 -11.60 37.45
N ALA A 653 39.31 -12.87 37.68
CA ALA A 653 40.69 -13.34 37.56
C ALA A 653 41.20 -13.25 36.10
N PRO A 654 42.53 -13.26 35.87
CA PRO A 654 43.06 -13.22 34.51
C PRO A 654 42.67 -14.47 33.70
N HIS A 655 41.90 -14.28 32.62
CA HIS A 655 41.51 -15.36 31.72
C HIS A 655 42.46 -15.41 30.52
N SER A 656 43.18 -16.52 30.34
CA SER A 656 44.01 -16.74 29.14
C SER A 656 43.20 -17.51 28.11
N ARG A 657 42.90 -16.88 26.97
CA ARG A 657 42.13 -17.49 25.87
C ARG A 657 42.78 -17.25 24.52
N HIS A 658 42.48 -18.14 23.58
CA HIS A 658 42.83 -17.94 22.19
C HIS A 658 41.73 -17.13 21.52
N VAL A 659 42.07 -16.08 20.76
CA VAL A 659 41.09 -15.16 20.17
C VAL A 659 41.03 -15.35 18.67
N TYR A 660 39.84 -15.63 18.14
CA TYR A 660 39.50 -15.50 16.74
C TYR A 660 38.67 -14.24 16.52
N ALA A 661 39.11 -13.37 15.62
CA ALA A 661 38.39 -12.16 15.24
C ALA A 661 38.16 -12.16 13.72
N ARG A 662 36.89 -12.22 13.30
CA ARG A 662 36.48 -12.12 11.90
C ARG A 662 36.09 -10.68 11.59
N LEU A 663 36.70 -10.09 10.57
CA LEU A 663 36.29 -8.78 10.08
C LEU A 663 35.00 -8.92 9.27
N GLU A 664 33.96 -8.16 9.62
CA GLU A 664 32.71 -8.17 8.86
C GLU A 664 32.87 -7.39 7.55
N GLY A 665 32.52 -8.06 6.45
CA GLY A 665 32.61 -7.53 5.08
C GLY A 665 32.94 -8.62 4.06
N CYS A 666 33.00 -8.22 2.78
CA CYS A 666 33.33 -9.10 1.67
C CYS A 666 34.79 -9.59 1.72
N GLU A 667 35.68 -8.87 2.40
CA GLU A 667 37.06 -9.27 2.59
C GLU A 667 37.16 -10.32 3.71
N GLY A 668 37.30 -11.59 3.32
CA GLY A 668 37.34 -12.74 4.25
C GLY A 668 38.62 -12.84 5.08
N LYS A 669 38.89 -11.84 5.94
CA LYS A 669 40.03 -11.81 6.85
C LYS A 669 39.64 -12.35 8.23
N LEU A 670 40.40 -13.32 8.69
CA LEU A 670 40.33 -13.89 10.03
C LEU A 670 41.70 -13.70 10.70
N VAL A 671 41.70 -13.12 11.90
CA VAL A 671 42.89 -12.96 12.74
C VAL A 671 42.82 -13.93 13.91
N SER A 672 43.97 -14.44 14.33
CA SER A 672 44.15 -15.39 15.43
C SER A 672 45.36 -15.00 16.30
N PHE A 673 45.18 -14.92 17.62
CA PHE A 673 46.26 -14.68 18.58
C PHE A 673 45.86 -15.09 20.01
N ASP A 674 46.85 -15.36 20.86
CA ASP A 674 46.63 -15.57 22.30
C ASP A 674 46.48 -14.22 23.03
N PHE A 675 45.48 -14.10 23.90
CA PHE A 675 45.22 -12.90 24.69
C PHE A 675 44.90 -13.23 26.14
N VAL A 676 45.40 -12.40 27.06
CA VAL A 676 45.11 -12.50 28.50
C VAL A 676 44.21 -11.34 28.89
N PHE A 677 43.01 -11.66 29.32
CA PHE A 677 41.99 -10.70 29.73
C PHE A 677 42.19 -10.30 31.20
N PHE A 678 42.43 -9.02 31.47
CA PHE A 678 42.65 -8.47 32.82
C PHE A 678 41.46 -7.60 33.24
N LEU A 679 40.42 -8.22 33.79
CA LEU A 679 39.11 -7.59 34.01
C LEU A 679 39.00 -6.83 35.35
N GLN A 680 40.03 -6.87 36.20
CA GLN A 680 40.14 -6.08 37.42
C GLN A 680 41.34 -5.12 37.35
N GLN A 681 41.10 -3.83 37.56
CA GLN A 681 42.14 -2.87 37.95
C GLN A 681 41.96 -2.48 39.43
N HIS A 682 43.06 -2.49 40.18
CA HIS A 682 43.12 -2.02 41.55
C HIS A 682 42.56 -0.59 41.68
N GLU A 683 41.75 -0.36 42.72
CA GLU A 683 41.31 0.97 43.17
C GLU A 683 42.51 1.87 43.53
N ASN A 684 43.13 2.52 42.54
CA ASN A 684 44.00 3.65 42.82
C ASN A 684 43.12 4.88 43.12
N LEU A 685 43.02 5.18 44.41
CA LEU A 685 42.21 6.22 45.06
C LEU A 685 42.53 7.69 44.67
N GLU A 686 43.42 7.95 43.72
CA GLU A 686 43.93 9.29 43.41
C GLU A 686 43.57 9.80 41.99
N ASN A 687 42.27 9.92 41.67
CA ASN A 687 41.71 10.93 40.73
C ASN A 687 40.24 10.62 40.40
N LYS A 688 39.29 11.30 41.07
CA LYS A 688 37.86 10.94 41.02
C LYS A 688 37.01 11.59 39.92
N ASN A 689 37.42 12.68 39.25
CA ASN A 689 36.42 13.50 38.54
C ASN A 689 36.48 13.50 36.99
N LYS A 690 37.34 12.71 36.32
CA LYS A 690 37.37 12.62 34.84
C LYS A 690 37.68 11.22 34.26
N LYS A 691 37.72 10.16 35.09
CA LYS A 691 38.21 8.83 34.71
C LYS A 691 37.22 7.67 35.00
N GLU A 692 35.94 7.95 35.21
CA GLU A 692 34.98 6.88 35.52
C GLU A 692 34.63 6.08 34.25
N GLU A 693 34.27 6.70 33.12
CA GLU A 693 33.99 5.98 31.86
C GLU A 693 35.19 5.17 31.34
N SER A 694 36.41 5.72 31.41
CA SER A 694 37.63 5.05 30.92
C SER A 694 38.06 3.80 31.70
N ARG A 695 37.49 3.57 32.90
CA ARG A 695 37.84 2.43 33.76
C ARG A 695 36.99 1.18 33.45
N TYR A 696 35.83 1.34 32.82
CA TYR A 696 34.89 0.25 32.53
C TYR A 696 35.14 -0.48 31.18
N THR A 697 36.07 0.01 30.35
CA THR A 697 36.36 -0.51 29.01
C THR A 697 37.84 -0.81 28.75
N ALA A 698 38.71 -0.73 29.77
CA ALA A 698 40.15 -0.75 29.57
C ALA A 698 40.68 -2.06 28.94
N SER A 699 40.08 -3.21 29.27
CA SER A 699 40.43 -4.50 28.67
C SER A 699 39.88 -4.62 27.24
N LEU A 700 38.64 -4.21 27.02
CA LEU A 700 38.01 -4.15 25.71
C LEU A 700 38.77 -3.24 24.74
N ASP A 701 39.23 -2.07 25.18
CA ASP A 701 40.04 -1.15 24.38
C ASP A 701 41.44 -1.71 24.08
N ALA A 702 42.02 -2.49 25.00
CA ALA A 702 43.28 -3.20 24.76
C ALA A 702 43.10 -4.32 23.72
N LEU A 703 41.97 -5.04 23.78
CA LEU A 703 41.60 -6.05 22.79
C LEU A 703 41.37 -5.41 21.42
N LYS A 704 40.57 -4.33 21.34
CA LYS A 704 40.32 -3.59 20.09
C LYS A 704 41.63 -3.14 19.42
N ARG A 705 42.54 -2.53 20.17
CA ARG A 705 43.88 -2.15 19.66
C ARG A 705 44.68 -3.34 19.15
N LYS A 706 44.65 -4.47 19.86
CA LYS A 706 45.37 -5.68 19.43
C LYS A 706 44.77 -6.29 18.16
N VAL A 707 43.44 -6.28 18.04
CA VAL A 707 42.71 -6.71 16.85
C VAL A 707 43.05 -5.82 15.65
N LEU A 708 43.00 -4.49 15.82
CA LEU A 708 43.35 -3.52 14.78
C LEU A 708 44.80 -3.68 14.29
N ALA A 709 45.75 -3.77 15.23
CA ALA A 709 47.16 -3.99 14.91
C ALA A 709 47.40 -5.29 14.12
N SER A 710 46.62 -6.34 14.42
CA SER A 710 46.73 -7.62 13.73
C SER A 710 46.11 -7.60 12.33
N PHE A 711 45.11 -6.74 12.09
CA PHE A 711 44.58 -6.47 10.75
C PHE A 711 45.41 -5.46 9.94
N GLY A 712 46.43 -4.83 10.54
CA GLY A 712 47.21 -3.77 9.91
C GLY A 712 46.44 -2.45 9.76
N MET A 713 45.47 -2.20 10.62
CA MET A 713 44.64 -0.98 10.63
C MET A 713 45.13 0.03 11.67
N PRO A 714 44.81 1.34 11.53
CA PRO A 714 45.18 2.35 12.53
C PRO A 714 44.52 2.09 13.90
N ASP A 715 45.27 2.30 14.98
CA ASP A 715 44.81 2.07 16.37
C ASP A 715 43.59 2.91 16.78
N GLY A 716 43.40 4.08 16.15
CA GLY A 716 42.31 5.01 16.44
C GLY A 716 41.02 4.75 15.65
N ARG A 717 40.93 3.63 14.92
CA ARG A 717 39.75 3.30 14.12
C ARG A 717 38.58 2.88 15.00
N ASP A 718 37.40 3.43 14.72
CA ASP A 718 36.19 3.05 15.42
C ASP A 718 35.68 1.69 14.95
N ILE A 719 35.70 0.72 15.87
CA ILE A 719 35.25 -0.64 15.67
C ILE A 719 34.36 -1.11 16.82
N GLU A 720 33.38 -1.92 16.44
CA GLU A 720 32.48 -2.59 17.35
C GLU A 720 32.82 -4.08 17.41
N LEU A 721 33.01 -4.59 18.63
CA LEU A 721 33.23 -6.02 18.85
C LEU A 721 31.88 -6.67 19.15
N GLY A 722 31.59 -7.73 18.41
CA GLY A 722 30.44 -8.58 18.68
C GLY A 722 30.86 -9.99 19.04
N TRP A 723 30.08 -10.61 19.91
CA TRP A 723 30.17 -12.04 20.18
C TRP A 723 29.54 -12.83 19.05
N TYR A 724 30.25 -13.84 18.54
CA TYR A 724 29.68 -14.86 17.68
C TYR A 724 29.31 -16.09 18.53
N LEU A 725 28.00 -16.33 18.70
CA LEU A 725 27.52 -17.34 19.63
C LEU A 725 27.63 -18.76 19.03
N PRO A 726 27.79 -19.79 19.87
CA PRO A 726 27.62 -21.20 19.48
C PRO A 726 26.28 -21.52 18.79
N THR A 727 25.24 -20.74 19.07
CA THR A 727 23.90 -20.87 18.46
C THR A 727 23.81 -20.20 17.08
N LEU A 728 24.91 -19.63 16.58
CA LEU A 728 25.02 -18.85 15.34
C LEU A 728 24.37 -17.46 15.40
N ASP A 729 23.92 -17.03 16.58
CA ASP A 729 23.46 -15.67 16.84
C ASP A 729 24.65 -14.70 17.04
N THR A 730 24.37 -13.40 17.04
CA THR A 730 25.38 -12.36 17.27
C THR A 730 24.89 -11.32 18.29
N CYS A 731 25.79 -10.82 19.14
CA CYS A 731 25.50 -9.78 20.15
C CYS A 731 26.59 -8.70 20.14
N PRO A 732 26.28 -7.43 20.39
CA PRO A 732 27.29 -6.39 20.64
C PRO A 732 27.91 -6.54 22.04
N ILE A 733 29.14 -6.03 22.22
CA ILE A 733 29.83 -5.98 23.52
C ILE A 733 30.28 -4.54 23.78
N TYR A 734 29.71 -3.92 24.81
CA TYR A 734 29.95 -2.51 25.13
C TYR A 734 30.84 -2.32 26.37
N SER A 735 30.87 -3.28 27.28
CA SER A 735 31.58 -3.15 28.57
C SER A 735 32.50 -4.33 28.93
N ASP A 736 33.48 -4.09 29.80
CA ASP A 736 34.33 -5.15 30.34
C ASP A 736 33.53 -6.13 31.23
N GLU A 737 32.43 -5.69 31.85
CA GLU A 737 31.55 -6.57 32.64
C GLU A 737 30.80 -7.58 31.77
N GLU A 738 30.27 -7.14 30.63
CA GLU A 738 29.66 -8.03 29.62
C GLU A 738 30.70 -8.99 29.05
N LEU A 739 31.90 -8.49 28.75
CA LEU A 739 33.01 -9.32 28.28
C LEU A 739 33.40 -10.40 29.30
N MET A 740 33.43 -10.07 30.60
CA MET A 740 33.66 -11.03 31.68
C MET A 740 32.58 -12.11 31.72
N GLN A 741 31.30 -11.72 31.62
CA GLN A 741 30.19 -12.67 31.63
C GLN A 741 30.25 -13.62 30.44
N LEU A 742 30.55 -13.10 29.25
CA LEU A 742 30.73 -13.85 28.03
C LEU A 742 31.87 -14.87 28.16
N LEU A 743 33.05 -14.44 28.63
CA LEU A 743 34.22 -15.30 28.78
C LEU A 743 33.97 -16.48 29.72
N HIS A 744 33.14 -16.27 30.74
CA HIS A 744 32.73 -17.30 31.68
C HIS A 744 31.63 -18.22 31.11
N ALA A 745 30.69 -17.66 30.36
CA ALA A 745 29.55 -18.41 29.84
C ALA A 745 29.92 -19.28 28.64
N ASP A 746 30.73 -18.79 27.71
CA ASP A 746 31.13 -19.53 26.51
C ASP A 746 32.41 -20.35 26.76
N PRO A 747 32.34 -21.69 26.84
CA PRO A 747 33.52 -22.53 27.02
C PRO A 747 34.48 -22.49 25.82
N GLY A 748 34.03 -22.03 24.65
CA GLY A 748 34.76 -22.13 23.39
C GLY A 748 34.51 -23.47 22.71
N ILE A 749 34.09 -23.42 21.44
CA ILE A 749 33.96 -24.61 20.59
C ILE A 749 35.25 -24.74 19.77
N GLU A 750 35.96 -25.85 19.94
CA GLU A 750 37.20 -26.15 19.23
C GLU A 750 37.10 -27.49 18.51
N ASP A 751 37.68 -27.60 17.31
CA ASP A 751 38.04 -28.91 16.77
C ASP A 751 39.32 -29.38 17.48
N PRO A 752 39.30 -30.45 18.30
CA PRO A 752 40.48 -30.87 19.07
C PRO A 752 41.70 -31.20 18.20
N LYS A 753 41.55 -31.34 16.88
CA LYS A 753 42.67 -31.50 15.94
C LYS A 753 43.52 -30.23 15.76
N SER A 754 43.03 -29.05 16.12
CA SER A 754 43.80 -27.80 16.00
C SER A 754 44.84 -27.59 17.09
N GLU A 755 44.77 -28.37 18.18
CA GLU A 755 45.72 -28.34 19.32
C GLU A 755 45.99 -26.92 19.87
N LEU A 756 44.94 -26.12 20.10
CA LEU A 756 45.10 -24.78 20.67
C LEU A 756 45.59 -24.84 22.13
N LYS A 757 46.48 -23.90 22.50
CA LYS A 757 47.02 -23.82 23.86
C LYS A 757 45.97 -23.40 24.90
N TYR A 758 45.02 -22.57 24.50
CA TYR A 758 43.96 -22.03 25.36
C TYR A 758 42.60 -22.13 24.65
N PRO A 759 41.49 -22.19 25.40
CA PRO A 759 40.15 -22.26 24.80
C PRO A 759 39.86 -21.08 23.87
N PRO A 760 39.37 -21.32 22.64
CA PRO A 760 39.11 -20.27 21.67
C PRO A 760 37.87 -19.45 22.02
N ILE A 761 37.83 -18.20 21.58
CA ILE A 761 36.65 -17.34 21.59
C ILE A 761 36.48 -16.70 20.20
N TYR A 762 35.23 -16.52 19.77
CA TYR A 762 34.91 -16.04 18.43
C TYR A 762 34.26 -14.66 18.49
N PHE A 763 34.95 -13.66 17.94
CA PHE A 763 34.44 -12.32 17.77
C PHE A 763 34.18 -12.00 16.30
N ILE A 764 33.13 -11.22 16.07
CA ILE A 764 32.94 -10.47 14.84
C ILE A 764 33.32 -9.02 15.07
N VAL A 765 33.95 -8.40 14.08
CA VAL A 765 34.44 -7.02 14.15
C VAL A 765 33.69 -6.22 13.10
N LYS A 766 32.78 -5.35 13.55
CA LYS A 766 32.07 -4.42 12.67
C LYS A 766 32.84 -3.12 12.60
N ARG A 767 32.90 -2.54 11.41
CA ARG A 767 33.52 -1.25 11.14
C ARG A 767 32.41 -0.20 11.16
N ASN A 768 32.54 0.82 12.00
CA ASN A 768 31.61 1.96 12.02
C ASN A 768 31.96 3.02 10.96
N THR A 769 33.17 2.91 10.41
CA THR A 769 33.68 3.76 9.34
C THR A 769 34.15 2.89 8.17
N LEU A 770 33.67 3.18 6.97
CA LEU A 770 34.16 2.59 5.73
C LEU A 770 35.08 3.58 5.02
N TYR A 771 36.21 3.09 4.54
CA TYR A 771 37.14 3.85 3.71
C TYR A 771 36.84 3.63 2.22
N PHE A 772 37.25 4.57 1.37
CA PHE A 772 37.06 4.46 -0.08
C PHE A 772 37.69 3.18 -0.65
N SER A 773 38.89 2.81 -0.19
CA SER A 773 39.54 1.56 -0.62
C SER A 773 38.75 0.31 -0.25
N GLU A 774 38.07 0.31 0.90
CA GLU A 774 37.25 -0.82 1.36
C GLU A 774 35.91 -0.90 0.65
N TRP A 775 35.31 0.26 0.34
CA TRP A 775 34.12 0.33 -0.48
C TRP A 775 34.41 -0.20 -1.90
N ALA A 776 35.51 0.26 -2.51
CA ALA A 776 35.93 -0.21 -3.83
C ALA A 776 36.19 -1.73 -3.85
N TYR A 777 36.85 -2.27 -2.81
CA TYR A 777 37.03 -3.72 -2.67
C TYR A 777 35.69 -4.46 -2.61
N ALA A 778 34.72 -3.98 -1.83
CA ALA A 778 33.40 -4.61 -1.72
C ALA A 778 32.64 -4.59 -3.06
N VAL A 779 32.68 -3.46 -3.77
CA VAL A 779 32.04 -3.30 -5.07
C VAL A 779 32.70 -4.18 -6.14
N LYS A 780 34.04 -4.22 -6.20
CA LYS A 780 34.78 -5.11 -7.11
C LYS A 780 34.50 -6.58 -6.81
N HIS A 781 34.48 -6.96 -5.54
CA HIS A 781 34.12 -8.31 -5.11
C HIS A 781 32.73 -8.72 -5.63
N GLN A 782 31.76 -7.80 -5.54
CA GLN A 782 30.41 -8.02 -6.05
C GLN A 782 30.40 -8.14 -7.59
N LEU A 783 31.08 -7.25 -8.33
CA LEU A 783 31.15 -7.35 -9.80
C LEU A 783 31.78 -8.67 -10.28
N LEU A 784 32.80 -9.17 -9.59
CA LEU A 784 33.45 -10.45 -9.94
C LEU A 784 32.61 -11.69 -9.56
N LEU A 785 31.67 -11.56 -8.62
CA LEU A 785 30.76 -12.62 -8.18
C LEU A 785 29.68 -12.94 -9.22
N GLN A 786 29.27 -11.94 -10.00
CA GLN A 786 28.15 -12.00 -10.93
C GLN A 786 28.53 -12.53 -12.31
N SER A 787 27.54 -12.71 -13.20
CA SER A 787 27.76 -13.21 -14.55
C SER A 787 28.49 -12.18 -15.43
N PRO A 788 29.69 -12.48 -15.95
CA PRO A 788 30.47 -11.54 -16.74
C PRO A 788 29.78 -11.10 -18.04
N PHE A 789 29.08 -12.02 -18.70
CA PHE A 789 28.36 -11.70 -19.93
C PHE A 789 27.17 -10.77 -19.66
N ALA A 790 26.42 -11.03 -18.58
CA ALA A 790 25.28 -10.20 -18.21
C ALA A 790 25.71 -8.79 -17.78
N LEU A 791 26.84 -8.65 -17.09
CA LEU A 791 27.42 -7.34 -16.75
C LEU A 791 27.75 -6.51 -17.99
N ARG A 792 28.45 -7.09 -18.98
CA ARG A 792 28.73 -6.39 -20.23
C ARG A 792 27.44 -6.08 -21.00
N ALA A 793 26.51 -7.03 -21.10
CA ALA A 793 25.23 -6.81 -21.75
C ALA A 793 24.41 -5.68 -21.09
N ALA A 794 24.39 -5.61 -19.77
CA ALA A 794 23.65 -4.58 -19.01
C ALA A 794 24.29 -3.19 -19.17
N TYR A 795 25.62 -3.10 -19.19
CA TYR A 795 26.33 -1.86 -19.51
C TYR A 795 25.96 -1.35 -20.91
N GLU A 796 26.00 -2.23 -21.91
CA GLU A 796 25.65 -1.90 -23.29
C GLU A 796 24.19 -1.45 -23.42
N MET A 797 23.27 -2.16 -22.77
CA MET A 797 21.86 -1.80 -22.71
C MET A 797 21.66 -0.40 -22.12
N LEU A 798 22.36 -0.06 -21.03
CA LEU A 798 22.29 1.27 -20.41
C LEU A 798 22.81 2.35 -21.38
N THR A 799 23.94 2.12 -22.04
CA THR A 799 24.48 3.07 -23.02
C THR A 799 23.56 3.24 -24.23
N GLU A 800 22.90 2.17 -24.69
CA GLU A 800 21.94 2.22 -25.80
C GLU A 800 20.69 3.04 -25.43
N VAL A 801 20.14 2.84 -24.23
CA VAL A 801 18.98 3.62 -23.73
C VAL A 801 19.35 5.09 -23.48
N ARG A 802 20.57 5.37 -23.01
CA ARG A 802 21.08 6.73 -22.77
C ARG A 802 21.30 7.51 -24.06
N GLY A 803 21.70 6.83 -25.15
CA GLY A 803 22.04 7.50 -26.40
C GLY A 803 23.27 8.39 -26.24
N ASP A 804 23.18 9.65 -26.68
CA ASP A 804 24.27 10.64 -26.53
C ASP A 804 24.25 11.37 -25.16
N GLY A 805 23.23 11.12 -24.34
CA GLY A 805 23.06 11.71 -23.01
C GLY A 805 22.33 13.06 -23.01
N LEU A 806 21.95 13.60 -24.18
CA LEU A 806 21.07 14.77 -24.30
C LEU A 806 19.64 14.38 -23.96
N ALA A 807 18.84 15.37 -23.54
CA ALA A 807 17.46 15.13 -23.13
C ALA A 807 16.59 14.46 -24.22
N ASP A 808 16.85 14.79 -25.50
CA ASP A 808 16.09 14.25 -26.64
C ASP A 808 16.60 12.88 -27.12
N SER A 809 17.83 12.50 -26.78
CA SER A 809 18.41 11.22 -27.20
C SER A 809 18.02 10.06 -26.30
N VAL A 810 17.65 10.35 -25.05
CA VAL A 810 17.27 9.32 -24.08
C VAL A 810 15.96 8.69 -24.53
N MET A 811 15.96 7.37 -24.66
CA MET A 811 14.79 6.65 -25.14
C MET A 811 13.56 6.90 -24.25
N PRO A 812 12.36 7.11 -24.83
CA PRO A 812 11.12 7.15 -24.06
C PRO A 812 10.81 5.78 -23.45
N LEU A 813 9.83 5.73 -22.54
CA LEU A 813 9.49 4.50 -21.81
C LEU A 813 9.15 3.32 -22.73
N ALA A 814 8.42 3.57 -23.82
CA ALA A 814 8.01 2.52 -24.75
C ALA A 814 9.22 1.86 -25.44
N GLU A 815 10.18 2.66 -25.90
CA GLU A 815 11.41 2.17 -26.52
C GLU A 815 12.40 1.59 -25.51
N SER A 816 12.42 2.13 -24.29
CA SER A 816 13.22 1.58 -23.19
C SER A 816 12.77 0.17 -22.84
N LEU A 817 11.45 -0.06 -22.66
CA LEU A 817 10.90 -1.41 -22.42
C LEU A 817 11.16 -2.36 -23.60
N ALA A 818 11.08 -1.86 -24.84
CA ALA A 818 11.38 -2.65 -26.03
C ALA A 818 12.87 -3.04 -26.11
N THR A 819 13.76 -2.12 -25.73
CA THR A 819 15.20 -2.35 -25.69
C THR A 819 15.56 -3.32 -24.57
N GLU A 820 15.06 -3.13 -23.36
CA GLU A 820 15.28 -4.10 -22.28
C GLU A 820 14.72 -5.48 -22.66
N PHE A 821 13.54 -5.56 -23.31
CA PHE A 821 12.96 -6.80 -23.80
C PHE A 821 13.87 -7.50 -24.83
N LYS A 822 14.49 -6.74 -25.73
CA LYS A 822 15.47 -7.24 -26.71
C LYS A 822 16.66 -7.91 -26.02
N TYR A 823 17.28 -7.24 -25.05
CA TYR A 823 18.43 -7.80 -24.32
C TYR A 823 18.02 -9.01 -23.49
N VAL A 824 16.97 -8.89 -22.66
CA VAL A 824 16.50 -9.98 -21.80
C VAL A 824 16.16 -11.22 -22.63
N SER A 825 15.38 -11.09 -23.71
CA SER A 825 14.96 -12.23 -24.52
C SER A 825 16.14 -12.99 -25.16
N ARG A 826 17.24 -12.29 -25.49
CA ARG A 826 18.48 -12.92 -25.97
C ARG A 826 19.23 -13.64 -24.86
N LEU A 827 19.35 -13.02 -23.69
CA LEU A 827 20.05 -13.62 -22.54
C LEU A 827 19.30 -14.81 -21.94
N LEU A 828 17.97 -14.81 -21.96
CA LEU A 828 17.13 -15.93 -21.46
C LEU A 828 17.41 -17.26 -22.17
N ARG A 829 17.96 -17.24 -23.39
CA ARG A 829 18.32 -18.45 -24.13
C ARG A 829 19.65 -19.06 -23.69
N ARG A 830 20.47 -18.31 -22.95
CA ARG A 830 21.79 -18.77 -22.50
C ARG A 830 21.62 -19.64 -21.24
N PRO A 831 22.37 -20.75 -21.13
CA PRO A 831 22.28 -21.64 -19.96
C PRO A 831 22.66 -20.95 -18.65
N ASP A 832 23.43 -19.85 -18.72
CA ASP A 832 23.78 -19.03 -17.57
C ASP A 832 22.55 -18.64 -16.73
N PHE A 833 21.44 -18.24 -17.35
CA PHE A 833 20.23 -17.85 -16.62
C PHE A 833 19.45 -19.07 -16.11
N TYR A 834 18.83 -19.84 -17.02
CA TYR A 834 17.82 -20.83 -16.64
C TYR A 834 18.38 -22.11 -16.00
N ARG A 835 19.69 -22.37 -16.11
CA ARG A 835 20.33 -23.55 -15.50
C ARG A 835 21.10 -23.22 -14.23
N VAL A 836 21.62 -22.00 -14.11
CA VAL A 836 22.45 -21.58 -12.97
C VAL A 836 21.80 -20.42 -12.22
N GLY A 837 21.67 -19.27 -12.87
CA GLY A 837 21.27 -18.00 -12.29
C GLY A 837 19.95 -18.02 -11.51
N VAL A 838 18.91 -18.67 -12.05
CA VAL A 838 17.58 -18.79 -11.42
C VAL A 838 17.59 -19.53 -10.07
N HIS A 839 18.67 -20.26 -9.77
CA HIS A 839 18.78 -21.01 -8.53
C HIS A 839 19.75 -20.37 -7.53
N THR A 840 20.38 -19.24 -7.89
CA THR A 840 21.40 -18.58 -7.06
C THR A 840 20.82 -17.85 -5.85
N ASP A 841 19.58 -17.37 -5.93
CA ASP A 841 18.88 -16.62 -4.89
C ASP A 841 17.98 -17.49 -3.99
N LYS A 842 18.04 -18.82 -4.13
CA LYS A 842 17.33 -19.76 -3.25
C LYS A 842 17.89 -19.72 -1.82
N SER A 843 16.99 -19.83 -0.85
CA SER A 843 17.34 -19.85 0.57
C SER A 843 18.14 -21.09 0.97
N ALA A 844 18.80 -21.03 2.13
CA ALA A 844 19.60 -22.15 2.62
C ALA A 844 18.74 -23.40 2.90
N GLU A 845 17.54 -23.22 3.48
CA GLU A 845 16.63 -24.34 3.75
C GLU A 845 16.12 -25.00 2.47
N THR A 846 15.80 -24.21 1.43
CA THR A 846 15.35 -24.79 0.15
C THR A 846 16.47 -25.59 -0.53
N TRP A 847 17.72 -25.14 -0.44
CA TRP A 847 18.86 -25.93 -0.91
C TRP A 847 19.08 -27.23 -0.13
N GLU A 848 18.85 -27.21 1.19
CA GLU A 848 18.95 -28.43 2.00
C GLU A 848 17.84 -29.43 1.66
N GLU A 849 16.60 -28.97 1.45
CA GLU A 849 15.51 -29.79 0.94
C GLU A 849 15.86 -30.40 -0.42
N ILE A 850 16.36 -29.61 -1.37
CA ILE A 850 16.76 -30.07 -2.70
C ILE A 850 17.87 -31.15 -2.62
N ARG A 851 18.89 -30.93 -1.77
CA ARG A 851 19.96 -31.91 -1.56
C ARG A 851 19.40 -33.21 -0.98
N GLU A 852 18.51 -33.13 -0.01
CA GLU A 852 17.94 -34.31 0.61
C GLU A 852 17.00 -35.07 -0.33
N GLU A 853 16.20 -34.35 -1.12
CA GLU A 853 15.38 -34.93 -2.17
C GLU A 853 16.23 -35.63 -3.23
N ARG A 854 17.33 -35.01 -3.66
CA ARG A 854 18.26 -35.61 -4.62
C ARG A 854 18.90 -36.89 -4.08
N ARG A 855 19.20 -36.95 -2.77
CA ARG A 855 19.80 -38.14 -2.13
C ARG A 855 18.79 -39.28 -1.92
N ARG A 856 17.55 -38.97 -1.52
CA ARG A 856 16.56 -39.98 -1.13
C ARG A 856 15.63 -40.41 -2.27
N ASN A 857 15.28 -39.53 -3.20
CA ASN A 857 14.18 -39.74 -4.15
C ASN A 857 14.66 -39.98 -5.58
N ILE A 858 14.76 -41.26 -5.98
CA ILE A 858 15.16 -41.67 -7.34
C ILE A 858 14.26 -41.05 -8.43
N HIS A 859 12.95 -40.97 -8.19
CA HIS A 859 12.00 -40.41 -9.16
C HIS A 859 12.15 -38.88 -9.37
N LYS A 860 12.91 -38.19 -8.50
CA LYS A 860 13.27 -36.77 -8.66
C LYS A 860 14.65 -36.57 -9.30
N THR A 861 15.45 -37.63 -9.49
CA THR A 861 16.80 -37.55 -10.04
C THR A 861 16.95 -38.25 -11.38
N HIS A 862 16.46 -39.48 -11.52
CA HIS A 862 16.59 -40.25 -12.76
C HIS A 862 15.34 -40.08 -13.63
N GLN A 863 15.50 -39.37 -14.75
CA GLN A 863 14.42 -39.03 -15.68
C GLN A 863 13.19 -38.41 -14.97
N PRO A 864 13.37 -37.34 -14.20
CA PRO A 864 12.27 -36.75 -13.45
C PRO A 864 11.26 -36.08 -14.39
N THR A 865 10.03 -35.91 -13.90
CA THR A 865 9.00 -35.15 -14.61
C THR A 865 9.38 -33.68 -14.78
N ARG A 866 10.08 -33.13 -13.79
CA ARG A 866 10.57 -31.74 -13.76
C ARG A 866 12.05 -31.76 -13.34
N PRO A 867 12.90 -30.93 -13.95
CA PRO A 867 14.29 -30.82 -13.54
C PRO A 867 14.39 -30.34 -12.09
N LEU A 868 15.31 -30.93 -11.35
CA LEU A 868 15.72 -30.46 -10.02
C LEU A 868 17.15 -29.92 -10.15
N PRO A 869 17.49 -28.73 -9.62
CA PRO A 869 18.85 -28.20 -9.75
C PRO A 869 19.84 -28.97 -8.88
N ASP A 870 21.12 -28.94 -9.28
CA ASP A 870 22.23 -29.50 -8.48
C ASP A 870 23.06 -28.37 -7.90
N PHE A 871 23.28 -28.40 -6.59
CA PHE A 871 24.12 -27.41 -5.92
C PHE A 871 25.55 -27.40 -6.48
N GLU A 872 26.12 -28.56 -6.80
CA GLU A 872 27.48 -28.67 -7.34
C GLU A 872 27.57 -28.33 -8.84
N GLU A 873 26.45 -28.34 -9.57
CA GLU A 873 26.42 -27.82 -10.96
C GLU A 873 26.24 -26.31 -10.99
N VAL A 874 25.45 -25.75 -10.06
CA VAL A 874 25.17 -24.31 -9.97
C VAL A 874 26.38 -23.57 -9.41
N PHE A 875 27.01 -24.08 -8.34
CA PHE A 875 28.11 -23.39 -7.66
C PHE A 875 29.47 -24.06 -7.85
N GLU A 876 30.51 -23.23 -7.83
CA GLU A 876 31.91 -23.59 -7.70
C GLU A 876 32.42 -23.15 -6.33
N ARG A 877 33.15 -24.04 -5.64
CA ARG A 877 33.67 -23.79 -4.29
C ARG A 877 35.11 -23.29 -4.35
N ASN A 878 35.47 -22.37 -3.45
CA ASN A 878 36.84 -21.86 -3.26
C ASN A 878 37.47 -21.31 -4.55
N VAL A 879 36.84 -20.30 -5.15
CA VAL A 879 37.32 -19.64 -6.36
C VAL A 879 38.18 -18.43 -5.99
N GLU A 880 39.29 -18.23 -6.70
CA GLU A 880 40.14 -17.05 -6.55
C GLU A 880 40.27 -16.34 -7.91
N ILE A 881 39.93 -15.05 -7.95
CA ILE A 881 39.98 -14.21 -9.15
C ILE A 881 40.55 -12.86 -8.75
N GLU A 882 41.65 -12.44 -9.39
CA GLU A 882 42.24 -11.09 -9.25
C GLU A 882 42.42 -10.63 -7.78
N GLY A 883 42.86 -11.54 -6.91
CA GLY A 883 43.10 -11.27 -5.48
C GLY A 883 41.87 -11.41 -4.57
N HIS A 884 40.66 -11.59 -5.13
CA HIS A 884 39.46 -11.87 -4.35
C HIS A 884 39.22 -13.37 -4.21
N ARG A 885 38.95 -13.80 -2.98
CA ARG A 885 38.61 -15.19 -2.65
C ARG A 885 37.12 -15.34 -2.38
N PHE A 886 36.48 -16.22 -3.13
CA PHE A 886 35.05 -16.56 -3.02
C PHE A 886 34.92 -17.96 -2.42
N LEU A 887 34.24 -18.08 -1.28
CA LEU A 887 33.93 -19.40 -0.71
C LEU A 887 32.98 -20.18 -1.62
N LEU A 888 32.01 -19.48 -2.19
CA LEU A 888 31.02 -20.02 -3.12
C LEU A 888 30.77 -18.99 -4.21
N ARG A 889 30.90 -19.39 -5.48
CA ARG A 889 30.61 -18.55 -6.65
C ARG A 889 29.80 -19.33 -7.68
N PRO A 890 28.78 -18.76 -8.33
CA PRO A 890 28.04 -19.47 -9.38
C PRO A 890 28.91 -19.75 -10.62
N ARG A 891 28.54 -20.80 -11.37
CA ARG A 891 29.24 -21.19 -12.60
C ARG A 891 28.67 -20.47 -13.81
N TRP A 892 29.46 -19.56 -14.38
CA TRP A 892 29.09 -18.80 -15.58
C TRP A 892 29.94 -19.24 -16.77
N ASN A 893 29.33 -19.28 -17.95
CA ASN A 893 30.00 -19.49 -19.22
C ASN A 893 29.73 -18.28 -20.11
N PRO A 894 30.59 -17.26 -20.14
CA PRO A 894 32.01 -17.21 -19.74
C PRO A 894 32.29 -17.00 -18.24
N ARG A 895 33.46 -17.48 -17.76
CA ARG A 895 33.83 -17.51 -16.33
C ARG A 895 34.29 -16.15 -15.80
N THR A 896 35.15 -15.46 -16.54
CA THR A 896 35.70 -14.14 -16.18
C THR A 896 35.29 -13.06 -17.19
N LEU A 897 35.44 -11.79 -16.82
CA LEU A 897 35.18 -10.64 -17.71
C LEU A 897 36.13 -10.61 -18.92
N GLN A 898 37.33 -11.18 -18.78
CA GLN A 898 38.33 -11.26 -19.84
C GLN A 898 37.95 -12.30 -20.92
N ASP A 899 37.19 -13.32 -20.54
CA ASP A 899 36.76 -14.41 -21.44
C ASP A 899 35.57 -14.02 -22.33
N VAL A 900 34.94 -12.86 -22.11
CA VAL A 900 33.76 -12.44 -22.87
C VAL A 900 34.16 -11.94 -24.26
N LEU A 901 33.64 -12.57 -25.31
CA LEU A 901 33.86 -12.15 -26.70
C LEU A 901 33.09 -10.86 -27.02
N GLU A 902 33.78 -9.88 -27.60
CA GLU A 902 33.20 -8.58 -27.96
C GLU A 902 32.18 -8.69 -29.12
N SER A 903 32.39 -9.63 -30.05
CA SER A 903 31.46 -9.90 -31.15
C SER A 903 30.06 -10.25 -30.67
N ASP A 904 29.97 -11.06 -29.61
CA ASP A 904 28.71 -11.57 -29.09
C ASP A 904 27.92 -10.45 -28.38
N VAL A 905 28.65 -9.54 -27.74
CA VAL A 905 28.09 -8.35 -27.10
C VAL A 905 27.60 -7.35 -28.14
N LEU A 906 28.37 -7.10 -29.22
CA LEU A 906 27.94 -6.23 -30.32
C LEU A 906 26.70 -6.76 -31.04
N GLN A 907 26.54 -8.08 -31.13
CA GLN A 907 25.32 -8.69 -31.69
C GLN A 907 24.06 -8.31 -30.89
N LEU A 908 24.16 -8.07 -29.58
CA LEU A 908 23.03 -7.66 -28.73
C LEU A 908 22.46 -6.28 -29.08
N ARG A 909 23.22 -5.41 -29.76
CA ARG A 909 22.74 -4.09 -30.20
C ARG A 909 21.81 -4.19 -31.41
N THR A 910 21.99 -5.20 -32.26
CA THR A 910 21.20 -5.37 -33.49
C THR A 910 19.69 -5.47 -33.18
N PRO A 911 18.79 -4.92 -34.02
CA PRO A 911 17.35 -5.04 -33.78
C PRO A 911 16.89 -6.50 -33.85
N LEU A 912 15.76 -6.82 -33.22
CA LEU A 912 15.19 -8.17 -33.24
C LEU A 912 14.71 -8.53 -34.65
N VAL A 913 15.13 -9.71 -35.14
CA VAL A 913 14.70 -10.27 -36.43
C VAL A 913 14.21 -11.70 -36.21
N TYR A 914 13.03 -12.02 -36.75
CA TYR A 914 12.40 -13.33 -36.54
C TYR A 914 13.16 -14.51 -37.17
N SER A 915 13.87 -14.33 -38.29
CA SER A 915 14.58 -15.42 -38.96
C SER A 915 15.75 -16.01 -38.16
N GLY A 916 16.46 -15.17 -37.40
CA GLY A 916 17.56 -15.62 -36.54
C GLY A 916 17.08 -16.06 -35.16
N GLU A 917 16.20 -15.25 -34.56
CA GLU A 917 15.85 -15.39 -33.15
C GLU A 917 14.46 -15.98 -32.93
N GLY A 918 13.54 -15.96 -33.89
CA GLY A 918 12.19 -16.49 -33.71
C GLY A 918 11.38 -15.74 -32.65
N ILE A 919 11.69 -14.47 -32.40
CA ILE A 919 10.99 -13.60 -31.45
C ILE A 919 10.56 -12.32 -32.19
N ALA A 920 9.33 -11.90 -31.99
CA ALA A 920 8.82 -10.65 -32.54
C ALA A 920 9.23 -9.46 -31.64
N PRO A 921 9.51 -8.27 -32.21
CA PRO A 921 9.80 -7.07 -31.42
C PRO A 921 8.63 -6.68 -30.51
N LEU A 922 8.94 -6.00 -29.41
CA LEU A 922 7.94 -5.53 -28.47
C LEU A 922 7.52 -4.09 -28.79
N TYR A 923 6.26 -3.92 -29.20
CA TYR A 923 5.61 -2.62 -29.27
C TYR A 923 4.57 -2.52 -28.14
N VAL A 924 5.02 -2.05 -26.98
CA VAL A 924 4.27 -2.17 -25.71
C VAL A 924 2.88 -1.51 -25.74
N GLN A 925 2.76 -0.36 -26.42
CA GLN A 925 1.50 0.38 -26.58
C GLN A 925 0.45 -0.46 -27.28
N THR A 926 0.81 -1.01 -28.44
CA THR A 926 -0.06 -1.84 -29.26
C THR A 926 -0.37 -3.16 -28.55
N GLN A 927 0.61 -3.76 -27.87
CA GLN A 927 0.41 -4.95 -27.06
C GLN A 927 -0.64 -4.70 -25.98
N CYS A 928 -0.50 -3.62 -25.19
CA CYS A 928 -1.44 -3.29 -24.11
C CYS A 928 -2.86 -2.99 -24.61
N ALA A 929 -3.00 -2.28 -25.75
CA ALA A 929 -4.29 -1.85 -26.26
C ALA A 929 -5.01 -2.87 -27.16
N LYS A 930 -4.27 -3.67 -27.93
CA LYS A 930 -4.81 -4.46 -29.05
C LYS A 930 -4.58 -5.97 -28.95
N ALA A 931 -3.78 -6.48 -28.00
CA ALA A 931 -3.52 -7.92 -27.89
C ALA A 931 -4.81 -8.76 -27.82
N ASN A 932 -5.78 -8.36 -26.98
CA ASN A 932 -7.06 -9.06 -26.84
C ASN A 932 -8.07 -8.75 -27.96
N ARG A 933 -7.72 -7.87 -28.91
CA ARG A 933 -8.61 -7.41 -30.00
C ARG A 933 -8.18 -7.93 -31.38
N ILE A 934 -6.97 -8.47 -31.50
CA ILE A 934 -6.38 -8.82 -32.79
C ILE A 934 -7.21 -9.86 -33.56
N THR A 935 -7.79 -10.85 -32.87
CA THR A 935 -8.64 -11.87 -33.49
C THR A 935 -9.85 -11.25 -34.18
N GLY A 936 -10.58 -10.36 -33.49
CA GLY A 936 -11.71 -9.66 -34.09
C GLY A 936 -11.31 -8.73 -35.24
N MET A 937 -10.18 -8.02 -35.11
CA MET A 937 -9.68 -7.15 -36.18
C MET A 937 -9.29 -7.93 -37.45
N VAL A 938 -8.72 -9.13 -37.28
CA VAL A 938 -8.37 -10.01 -38.42
C VAL A 938 -9.64 -10.59 -39.05
N GLU A 939 -10.64 -10.94 -38.26
CA GLU A 939 -11.95 -11.37 -38.77
C GLU A 939 -12.66 -10.24 -39.53
N ASP A 940 -12.64 -9.01 -39.01
CA ASP A 940 -13.19 -7.81 -39.67
C ASP A 940 -12.48 -7.50 -41.00
N ALA A 941 -11.19 -7.82 -41.10
CA ALA A 941 -10.42 -7.70 -42.34
C ALA A 941 -10.71 -8.83 -43.37
N GLY A 942 -11.54 -9.82 -43.02
CA GLY A 942 -11.85 -10.95 -43.89
C GLY A 942 -10.91 -12.15 -43.74
N GLY A 943 -10.13 -12.22 -42.66
CA GLY A 943 -9.13 -13.27 -42.41
C GLY A 943 -7.74 -12.93 -42.97
N LEU A 944 -6.81 -13.87 -42.86
CA LEU A 944 -5.44 -13.73 -43.40
C LEU A 944 -5.36 -14.28 -44.82
N GLU A 945 -4.79 -13.49 -45.74
CA GLU A 945 -4.42 -13.96 -47.08
C GLU A 945 -3.01 -14.55 -47.07
N VAL A 946 -2.89 -15.85 -47.31
CA VAL A 946 -1.60 -16.54 -47.38
C VAL A 946 -1.00 -16.39 -48.79
N VAL A 947 -0.12 -15.40 -48.96
CA VAL A 947 0.58 -15.13 -50.23
C VAL A 947 1.93 -15.87 -50.26
N GLN A 948 2.15 -16.69 -51.29
CA GLN A 948 3.41 -17.42 -51.47
C GLN A 948 4.55 -16.48 -51.89
N GLY A 949 5.73 -16.63 -51.28
CA GLY A 949 6.92 -15.85 -51.65
C GLY A 949 6.90 -14.38 -51.19
N LEU A 950 6.03 -14.01 -50.23
CA LEU A 950 6.01 -12.66 -49.66
C LEU A 950 7.29 -12.42 -48.84
N GLY A 951 8.11 -11.46 -49.25
CA GLY A 951 9.42 -11.18 -48.64
C GLY A 951 10.56 -12.10 -49.12
N GLU A 952 10.28 -13.05 -50.01
CA GLU A 952 11.30 -13.84 -50.69
C GLU A 952 11.82 -13.12 -51.93
N VAL A 953 13.11 -13.31 -52.21
CA VAL A 953 13.82 -12.64 -53.29
C VAL A 953 14.28 -13.69 -54.31
N ASP A 954 14.10 -13.41 -55.60
CA ASP A 954 14.55 -14.29 -56.68
C ASP A 954 16.08 -14.29 -56.81
N ALA A 955 16.62 -15.17 -57.66
CA ALA A 955 18.06 -15.29 -57.88
C ALA A 955 18.74 -14.01 -58.39
N LYS A 956 17.96 -13.02 -58.85
CA LYS A 956 18.44 -11.71 -59.35
C LYS A 956 18.27 -10.58 -58.33
N GLY A 957 17.75 -10.85 -57.14
CA GLY A 957 17.51 -9.80 -56.13
C GLY A 957 16.15 -9.11 -56.23
N THR A 958 15.25 -9.56 -57.11
CA THR A 958 13.89 -9.00 -57.27
C THR A 958 12.88 -9.72 -56.39
N PRO A 959 11.92 -9.01 -55.76
CA PRO A 959 10.94 -9.65 -54.91
C PRO A 959 10.04 -10.59 -55.73
N VAL A 960 9.84 -11.82 -55.26
CA VAL A 960 9.01 -12.83 -55.95
C VAL A 960 7.55 -12.37 -56.03
N ALA A 961 7.04 -11.79 -54.95
CA ALA A 961 5.78 -11.07 -54.89
C ALA A 961 6.05 -9.60 -54.52
N PRO A 962 5.58 -8.61 -55.32
CA PRO A 962 5.81 -7.20 -55.01
C PRO A 962 5.11 -6.80 -53.70
N PRO A 963 5.80 -6.09 -52.77
CA PRO A 963 5.19 -5.66 -51.52
C PRO A 963 4.20 -4.52 -51.73
N LEU A 964 3.16 -4.46 -50.89
CA LEU A 964 2.19 -3.37 -50.88
C LEU A 964 2.84 -2.04 -50.52
N GLN A 965 2.47 -0.96 -51.22
CA GLN A 965 2.99 0.39 -50.97
C GLN A 965 1.92 1.25 -50.29
N PRO A 966 2.28 2.06 -49.28
CA PRO A 966 1.35 2.99 -48.66
C PRO A 966 1.12 4.21 -49.57
N ASN A 967 -0.14 4.62 -49.74
CA ASN A 967 -0.51 5.86 -50.44
C ASN A 967 -0.58 7.08 -49.50
N ALA A 968 -0.23 6.90 -48.22
CA ALA A 968 -0.35 7.91 -47.18
C ALA A 968 0.63 9.07 -47.40
N HIS A 969 0.11 10.30 -47.41
CA HIS A 969 0.88 11.54 -47.45
C HIS A 969 0.15 12.59 -46.60
N VAL A 970 0.89 13.59 -46.10
CA VAL A 970 0.28 14.70 -45.34
C VAL A 970 -0.41 15.65 -46.34
N PRO A 971 -1.75 15.78 -46.33
CA PRO A 971 -2.43 16.68 -47.25
C PRO A 971 -2.13 18.14 -46.87
N GLN A 972 -1.83 18.98 -47.86
CA GLN A 972 -1.42 20.38 -47.66
C GLN A 972 -2.58 21.39 -47.72
N ASN A 973 -3.81 20.94 -47.99
CA ASN A 973 -5.00 21.77 -48.26
C ASN A 973 -6.12 21.59 -47.22
N VAL A 974 -5.77 21.27 -45.98
CA VAL A 974 -6.72 20.89 -44.91
C VAL A 974 -6.80 21.93 -43.78
N SER A 975 -6.36 23.17 -44.03
CA SER A 975 -6.51 24.21 -43.01
C SER A 975 -8.00 24.53 -42.85
N PHE A 976 -8.55 24.25 -41.67
CA PHE A 976 -9.97 24.47 -41.42
C PHE A 976 -10.33 25.97 -41.34
N TYR A 977 -9.37 26.80 -40.90
CA TYR A 977 -9.55 28.24 -40.78
C TYR A 977 -9.83 28.93 -42.12
N GLU A 978 -9.33 28.39 -43.23
CA GLU A 978 -9.63 28.89 -44.57
C GLU A 978 -10.89 28.25 -45.18
N MET A 979 -11.46 27.22 -44.56
CA MET A 979 -12.74 26.65 -44.98
C MET A 979 -13.90 27.41 -44.33
N ALA A 980 -13.81 27.63 -43.02
CA ALA A 980 -14.77 28.40 -42.24
C ALA A 980 -14.21 29.81 -41.96
N ARG A 981 -14.18 30.64 -43.01
CA ARG A 981 -13.72 32.03 -42.94
C ARG A 981 -14.79 32.95 -42.35
N HIS A 982 -14.40 34.16 -42.01
CA HIS A 982 -15.32 35.22 -41.61
C HIS A 982 -16.37 35.47 -42.71
N PRO A 983 -17.69 35.49 -42.41
CA PRO A 983 -18.75 35.41 -43.43
C PRO A 983 -18.80 36.51 -44.49
N TRP A 984 -18.20 37.68 -44.25
CA TRP A 984 -18.18 38.79 -45.21
C TRP A 984 -16.80 39.41 -45.44
N GLU A 985 -15.87 39.30 -44.48
CA GLU A 985 -14.49 39.78 -44.66
C GLU A 985 -13.53 38.73 -45.26
N ASP A 986 -13.98 37.48 -45.42
CA ASP A 986 -13.19 36.35 -45.93
C ASP A 986 -11.87 36.09 -45.17
N THR A 987 -11.75 36.61 -43.95
CA THR A 987 -10.57 36.41 -43.11
C THR A 987 -10.58 35.00 -42.52
N ALA A 988 -9.45 34.28 -42.63
CA ALA A 988 -9.28 32.92 -42.10
C ALA A 988 -9.02 32.96 -40.58
N SER A 989 -10.05 33.31 -39.81
CA SER A 989 -9.98 33.50 -38.37
C SER A 989 -11.17 32.83 -37.69
N SER A 990 -10.95 32.31 -36.49
CA SER A 990 -12.04 31.95 -35.57
C SER A 990 -12.50 33.15 -34.73
N TRP A 991 -11.89 34.33 -34.91
CA TRP A 991 -12.30 35.55 -34.23
C TRP A 991 -13.57 36.07 -34.85
N ARG A 992 -14.55 36.24 -33.98
CA ARG A 992 -15.88 36.59 -34.39
C ARG A 992 -16.06 38.05 -34.02
N ARG A 993 -16.06 38.91 -35.04
CA ARG A 993 -16.44 40.33 -34.94
C ARG A 993 -17.79 40.60 -35.57
N ASP A 994 -18.59 41.39 -34.89
CA ASP A 994 -19.77 42.04 -35.45
C ASP A 994 -19.34 43.34 -36.15
N GLY A 995 -19.06 43.22 -37.44
CA GLY A 995 -18.81 44.38 -38.29
C GLY A 995 -20.06 45.24 -38.45
N PHE A 996 -19.86 46.54 -38.61
CA PHE A 996 -20.95 47.45 -38.99
C PHE A 996 -21.43 47.15 -40.42
N THR A 997 -22.73 47.28 -40.67
CA THR A 997 -23.30 47.18 -42.03
C THR A 997 -22.58 48.17 -42.95
N GLU A 998 -22.08 47.70 -44.10
CA GLU A 998 -21.23 48.49 -45.02
C GLU A 998 -21.80 49.88 -45.32
N GLY A 999 -23.09 49.98 -45.67
CA GLY A 999 -23.75 51.25 -45.97
C GLY A 999 -24.02 52.14 -44.74
N SER A 1000 -24.13 51.56 -43.54
CA SER A 1000 -24.24 52.32 -42.30
C SER A 1000 -22.91 52.97 -41.93
N LEU A 1001 -21.81 52.20 -42.06
CA LEU A 1001 -20.46 52.71 -41.80
C LEU A 1001 -20.06 53.77 -42.83
N GLU A 1002 -20.38 53.58 -44.11
CA GLU A 1002 -20.10 54.55 -45.17
C GLU A 1002 -20.82 55.89 -44.94
N ASN A 1003 -22.12 55.85 -44.65
CA ASN A 1003 -22.89 57.07 -44.40
C ASN A 1003 -22.41 57.77 -43.12
N TYR A 1004 -22.18 57.01 -42.05
CA TYR A 1004 -21.66 57.55 -40.79
C TYR A 1004 -20.28 58.21 -40.99
N GLU A 1005 -19.37 57.55 -41.71
CA GLU A 1005 -18.04 58.11 -41.98
C GLU A 1005 -18.12 59.38 -42.86
N ALA A 1006 -19.00 59.40 -43.86
CA ALA A 1006 -19.22 60.58 -44.70
C ALA A 1006 -19.77 61.76 -43.89
N GLN A 1007 -20.76 61.52 -43.03
CA GLN A 1007 -21.31 62.53 -42.13
C GLN A 1007 -20.26 63.01 -41.12
N TYR A 1008 -19.53 62.09 -40.49
CA TYR A 1008 -18.45 62.41 -39.55
C TYR A 1008 -17.40 63.30 -40.22
N ARG A 1009 -16.89 62.93 -41.40
CA ARG A 1009 -15.90 63.75 -42.14
C ARG A 1009 -16.45 65.11 -42.55
N ALA A 1010 -17.72 65.19 -42.94
CA ALA A 1010 -18.37 66.45 -43.30
C ALA A 1010 -18.53 67.37 -42.08
N ALA A 1011 -18.96 66.82 -40.94
CA ALA A 1011 -19.08 67.52 -39.68
C ALA A 1011 -17.72 67.97 -39.14
N GLU A 1012 -16.73 67.08 -39.13
CA GLU A 1012 -15.35 67.40 -38.72
C GLU A 1012 -14.79 68.56 -39.55
N ARG A 1013 -14.94 68.50 -40.88
CA ARG A 1013 -14.48 69.58 -41.76
C ARG A 1013 -15.24 70.89 -41.51
N ALA A 1014 -16.55 70.83 -41.30
CA ALA A 1014 -17.38 72.02 -41.04
C ALA A 1014 -17.00 72.70 -39.71
N VAL A 1015 -16.66 71.93 -38.68
CA VAL A 1015 -16.21 72.45 -37.38
C VAL A 1015 -14.80 73.03 -37.49
N TYR A 1016 -13.84 72.23 -37.96
CA TYR A 1016 -12.43 72.62 -37.91
C TYR A 1016 -12.01 73.60 -39.02
N ASP A 1017 -12.74 73.74 -40.12
CA ASP A 1017 -12.42 74.67 -41.22
C ASP A 1017 -13.69 75.26 -41.84
N GLU A 1018 -14.45 76.01 -41.02
CA GLU A 1018 -15.75 76.61 -41.36
C GLU A 1018 -15.73 77.46 -42.66
N GLU A 1019 -14.59 78.08 -42.98
CA GLU A 1019 -14.43 78.94 -44.16
C GLU A 1019 -13.70 78.27 -45.34
N GLY A 1020 -13.29 77.00 -45.20
CA GLY A 1020 -12.63 76.23 -46.27
C GLY A 1020 -11.23 76.74 -46.64
N ARG A 1021 -10.48 77.26 -45.66
CA ARG A 1021 -9.14 77.84 -45.84
C ARG A 1021 -8.03 76.78 -45.92
N GLY A 1022 -8.32 75.54 -45.55
CA GLY A 1022 -7.41 74.39 -45.60
C GLY A 1022 -6.47 74.24 -44.40
N ILE A 1023 -6.73 74.94 -43.29
CA ILE A 1023 -5.92 74.87 -42.05
C ILE A 1023 -6.86 74.56 -40.88
N HIS A 1024 -6.53 73.55 -40.05
CA HIS A 1024 -7.33 73.19 -38.88
C HIS A 1024 -7.38 74.33 -37.84
N ASN A 1025 -8.58 74.87 -37.63
CA ASN A 1025 -8.89 75.82 -36.57
C ASN A 1025 -9.46 75.09 -35.35
N TYR A 1026 -8.70 75.10 -34.24
CA TYR A 1026 -9.11 74.48 -32.98
C TYR A 1026 -10.06 75.35 -32.13
N TRP A 1027 -10.35 76.58 -32.58
CA TRP A 1027 -11.29 77.50 -31.93
C TRP A 1027 -12.43 77.85 -32.90
N PRO A 1028 -13.35 76.90 -33.16
CA PRO A 1028 -14.47 77.14 -34.07
C PRO A 1028 -15.44 78.18 -33.49
N SER A 1029 -16.22 78.81 -34.37
CA SER A 1029 -17.36 79.58 -33.91
C SER A 1029 -18.36 78.66 -33.20
N ARG A 1030 -19.12 79.21 -32.24
CA ARG A 1030 -20.16 78.44 -31.54
C ARG A 1030 -21.19 77.87 -32.52
N GLU A 1031 -21.47 78.61 -33.60
CA GLU A 1031 -22.39 78.21 -34.66
C GLU A 1031 -21.87 76.99 -35.44
N ALA A 1032 -20.56 76.91 -35.71
CA ALA A 1032 -19.96 75.75 -36.37
C ALA A 1032 -19.92 74.52 -35.44
N SER A 1033 -19.70 74.69 -34.13
CA SER A 1033 -19.65 73.57 -33.17
C SER A 1033 -21.01 73.00 -32.78
N GLU A 1034 -22.05 73.83 -32.70
CA GLU A 1034 -23.42 73.41 -32.35
C GLU A 1034 -24.31 73.23 -33.59
N GLY A 1035 -23.78 73.53 -34.79
CA GLY A 1035 -24.51 73.49 -36.04
C GLY A 1035 -24.80 72.07 -36.52
N VAL A 1036 -26.05 71.80 -36.88
CA VAL A 1036 -26.45 70.55 -37.53
C VAL A 1036 -26.06 70.62 -39.01
N THR A 1037 -25.15 69.74 -39.46
CA THR A 1037 -24.88 69.58 -40.89
C THR A 1037 -26.18 69.20 -41.59
N SER A 1038 -26.57 69.95 -42.63
CA SER A 1038 -27.90 69.95 -43.28
C SER A 1038 -28.36 68.58 -43.81
N GLU A 1039 -28.82 67.67 -42.93
CA GLU A 1039 -29.60 66.47 -43.25
C GLU A 1039 -30.94 66.81 -43.93
N GLU A 1040 -31.36 68.08 -43.85
CA GLU A 1040 -32.54 68.62 -44.53
C GLU A 1040 -32.51 68.39 -46.06
N LYS A 1041 -31.32 68.35 -46.67
CA LYS A 1041 -31.20 68.09 -48.12
C LYS A 1041 -31.51 66.65 -48.47
N ASP A 1042 -31.04 65.70 -47.67
CA ASP A 1042 -31.27 64.27 -47.93
C ASP A 1042 -32.71 63.87 -47.58
N THR A 1043 -33.26 64.44 -46.51
CA THR A 1043 -34.70 64.29 -46.18
C THR A 1043 -35.60 64.95 -47.24
N ALA A 1044 -35.23 66.11 -47.77
CA ALA A 1044 -35.94 66.72 -48.90
C ALA A 1044 -35.86 65.84 -50.16
N LEU A 1045 -34.71 65.20 -50.41
CA LEU A 1045 -34.53 64.28 -51.54
C LEU A 1045 -35.40 63.02 -51.38
N LEU A 1046 -35.52 62.49 -50.16
CA LEU A 1046 -36.46 61.41 -49.84
C LEU A 1046 -37.92 61.84 -50.01
N GLN A 1047 -38.28 63.05 -49.58
CA GLN A 1047 -39.63 63.61 -49.77
C GLN A 1047 -39.96 63.76 -51.26
N GLU A 1048 -39.02 64.23 -52.06
CA GLU A 1048 -39.17 64.40 -53.50
C GLU A 1048 -39.34 63.05 -54.22
N ARG A 1049 -38.52 62.05 -53.89
CA ARG A 1049 -38.44 60.81 -54.66
C ARG A 1049 -39.33 59.67 -54.16
N LEU A 1050 -39.55 59.56 -52.85
CA LEU A 1050 -40.30 58.44 -52.27
C LEU A 1050 -41.71 58.85 -51.86
N PHE A 1051 -41.84 59.87 -51.01
CA PHE A 1051 -43.13 60.18 -50.38
C PHE A 1051 -44.11 60.87 -51.32
N LYS A 1052 -43.66 61.85 -52.10
CA LYS A 1052 -44.53 62.58 -53.02
C LYS A 1052 -45.20 61.67 -54.08
N PRO A 1053 -44.48 60.74 -54.75
CA PRO A 1053 -45.14 59.77 -55.63
C PRO A 1053 -46.14 58.85 -54.92
N LEU A 1054 -45.88 58.47 -53.67
CA LEU A 1054 -46.81 57.66 -52.86
C LEU A 1054 -48.09 58.44 -52.53
N GLU A 1055 -47.99 59.72 -52.16
CA GLU A 1055 -49.14 60.58 -51.90
C GLU A 1055 -50.01 60.79 -53.14
N GLU A 1056 -49.38 60.98 -54.30
CA GLU A 1056 -50.07 61.08 -55.59
C GLU A 1056 -50.85 59.80 -55.91
N ALA A 1057 -50.27 58.62 -55.66
CA ALA A 1057 -50.94 57.33 -55.84
C ALA A 1057 -52.10 57.11 -54.85
N ILE A 1058 -52.01 57.62 -53.61
CA ILE A 1058 -53.06 57.50 -52.58
C ILE A 1058 -54.36 58.20 -52.99
N SER A 1059 -54.30 59.21 -53.88
CA SER A 1059 -55.50 59.92 -54.35
C SER A 1059 -56.55 59.00 -55.01
N ALA A 1060 -56.11 57.88 -55.60
CA ALA A 1060 -56.97 56.89 -56.24
C ALA A 1060 -57.60 55.87 -55.26
N VAL A 1061 -57.20 55.86 -53.98
CA VAL A 1061 -57.68 54.91 -52.98
C VAL A 1061 -59.08 55.29 -52.49
N GLU A 1062 -59.92 54.28 -52.25
CA GLU A 1062 -61.32 54.46 -51.85
C GLU A 1062 -61.45 55.27 -50.56
N PRO A 1063 -62.50 56.12 -50.44
CA PRO A 1063 -62.62 57.06 -49.33
C PRO A 1063 -62.65 56.40 -47.95
N TRP A 1064 -63.27 55.22 -47.81
CA TRP A 1064 -63.38 54.54 -46.52
C TRP A 1064 -62.03 54.03 -46.02
N ALA A 1065 -61.15 53.52 -46.91
CA ALA A 1065 -59.83 53.03 -46.55
C ALA A 1065 -58.88 54.18 -46.20
N ARG A 1066 -58.97 55.31 -46.92
CA ARG A 1066 -58.24 56.55 -46.56
C ARG A 1066 -58.71 57.11 -45.22
N ASN A 1067 -60.01 57.16 -44.99
CA ASN A 1067 -60.56 57.67 -43.74
C ASN A 1067 -60.24 56.73 -42.57
N LEU A 1068 -60.31 55.41 -42.76
CA LEU A 1068 -59.92 54.44 -41.73
C LEU A 1068 -58.42 54.52 -41.41
N ARG A 1069 -57.56 54.64 -42.42
CA ARG A 1069 -56.12 54.83 -42.23
C ARG A 1069 -55.81 56.16 -41.55
N ARG A 1070 -56.53 57.24 -41.88
CA ARG A 1070 -56.43 58.52 -41.15
C ARG A 1070 -56.91 58.39 -39.71
N SER A 1071 -58.07 57.78 -39.45
CA SER A 1071 -58.53 57.52 -38.09
C SER A 1071 -57.57 56.62 -37.31
N ALA A 1072 -56.85 55.72 -37.98
CA ALA A 1072 -55.81 54.89 -37.38
C ALA A 1072 -54.52 55.69 -37.10
N SER A 1073 -54.06 56.55 -38.02
CA SER A 1073 -52.90 57.42 -37.80
C SER A 1073 -53.17 58.48 -36.73
N ASP A 1074 -54.40 58.98 -36.66
CA ASP A 1074 -54.85 59.99 -35.71
C ASP A 1074 -55.28 59.37 -34.36
N GLY A 1075 -55.38 58.03 -34.30
CA GLY A 1075 -55.67 57.26 -33.08
C GLY A 1075 -57.13 57.23 -32.61
N THR A 1076 -58.10 57.73 -33.38
CA THR A 1076 -59.50 57.86 -32.97
C THR A 1076 -60.42 56.86 -33.67
N LEU A 1077 -60.36 55.57 -33.30
CA LEU A 1077 -61.22 54.52 -33.83
C LEU A 1077 -62.46 54.30 -32.95
N GLY A 1078 -63.64 54.70 -33.42
CA GLY A 1078 -64.92 54.57 -32.70
C GLY A 1078 -65.59 53.20 -32.86
N TYR A 1079 -64.95 52.11 -32.40
CA TYR A 1079 -65.55 50.78 -32.41
C TYR A 1079 -66.39 50.51 -31.15
N LYS A 1080 -67.50 49.76 -31.33
CA LYS A 1080 -68.29 49.26 -30.20
C LYS A 1080 -67.62 48.00 -29.63
N THR A 1081 -67.54 47.91 -28.30
CA THR A 1081 -67.00 46.73 -27.61
C THR A 1081 -67.97 45.55 -27.74
N GLU A 1082 -67.57 44.48 -28.42
CA GLU A 1082 -68.31 43.22 -28.48
C GLU A 1082 -68.18 42.46 -27.15
N ILE A 1083 -69.29 41.96 -26.61
CA ILE A 1083 -69.34 41.22 -25.33
C ILE A 1083 -69.56 39.74 -25.63
N ALA A 1084 -68.54 38.91 -25.36
CA ALA A 1084 -68.60 37.47 -25.53
C ALA A 1084 -69.73 36.85 -24.71
N THR A 1085 -70.48 35.94 -25.33
CA THR A 1085 -71.61 35.27 -24.69
C THR A 1085 -71.13 34.29 -23.61
N PRO A 1086 -71.98 33.89 -22.65
CA PRO A 1086 -71.58 32.91 -21.62
C PRO A 1086 -71.13 31.56 -22.18
N GLU A 1087 -71.65 31.15 -23.35
CA GLU A 1087 -71.24 29.93 -24.04
C GLU A 1087 -69.80 30.03 -24.53
N GLU A 1088 -69.44 31.16 -25.14
CA GLU A 1088 -68.07 31.42 -25.59
C GLU A 1088 -67.14 31.71 -24.41
N LYS A 1089 -67.67 32.20 -23.28
CA LYS A 1089 -66.84 32.73 -22.17
C LYS A 1089 -66.68 31.81 -20.97
N ILE A 1090 -67.74 31.14 -20.50
CA ILE A 1090 -67.70 30.34 -19.25
C ILE A 1090 -67.73 28.86 -19.58
N TYR A 1091 -68.52 28.46 -20.58
CA TYR A 1091 -68.70 27.06 -20.96
C TYR A 1091 -67.77 26.60 -22.08
N ASP A 1092 -67.03 27.51 -22.69
CA ASP A 1092 -66.03 27.17 -23.69
C ASP A 1092 -64.89 26.37 -23.07
N ASP A 1093 -64.40 25.37 -23.79
CA ASP A 1093 -63.39 24.42 -23.31
C ASP A 1093 -62.03 25.08 -23.04
N GLU A 1094 -61.70 26.14 -23.77
CA GLU A 1094 -60.37 26.76 -23.67
C GLU A 1094 -60.45 28.24 -23.33
N TYR A 1095 -61.44 28.95 -23.87
CA TYR A 1095 -61.54 30.41 -23.79
C TYR A 1095 -61.94 30.88 -22.39
N TYR A 1096 -62.57 30.03 -21.57
CA TYR A 1096 -62.90 30.39 -20.19
C TYR A 1096 -61.69 30.75 -19.32
N ARG A 1097 -60.52 30.15 -19.61
CA ARG A 1097 -59.29 30.37 -18.84
C ARG A 1097 -58.83 31.84 -18.82
N TRP A 1098 -59.24 32.63 -19.82
CA TRP A 1098 -58.87 34.04 -19.94
C TRP A 1098 -59.73 34.97 -19.08
N PHE A 1099 -60.83 34.46 -18.53
CA PHE A 1099 -61.81 35.25 -17.78
C PHE A 1099 -62.02 34.77 -16.35
N ILE A 1100 -61.36 33.67 -15.95
CA ILE A 1100 -61.29 33.24 -14.56
C ILE A 1100 -60.32 34.15 -13.78
N GLN A 1101 -60.62 34.36 -12.50
CA GLN A 1101 -59.70 35.05 -11.59
C GLN A 1101 -58.72 34.01 -11.01
N PRO A 1102 -57.41 34.07 -11.32
CA PRO A 1102 -56.44 33.13 -10.77
C PRO A 1102 -56.43 33.20 -9.23
N GLY A 1103 -56.42 32.03 -8.58
CA GLY A 1103 -56.57 31.89 -7.12
C GLY A 1103 -58.00 31.56 -6.65
N HIS A 1104 -59.03 31.76 -7.49
CA HIS A 1104 -60.40 31.31 -7.20
C HIS A 1104 -60.78 30.13 -8.10
N HIS A 1105 -60.68 28.90 -7.58
CA HIS A 1105 -61.23 27.74 -8.28
C HIS A 1105 -62.73 27.64 -7.93
N PRO A 1106 -63.67 27.89 -8.86
CA PRO A 1106 -65.08 28.10 -8.52
C PRO A 1106 -65.76 26.83 -7.97
N ASN A 1107 -65.28 25.64 -8.33
CA ASN A 1107 -65.67 24.38 -7.69
C ASN A 1107 -64.49 23.39 -7.64
N PRO A 1108 -63.63 23.43 -6.60
CA PRO A 1108 -62.41 22.59 -6.53
C PRO A 1108 -62.72 21.09 -6.40
N SER A 1109 -63.95 20.72 -6.03
CA SER A 1109 -64.35 19.32 -5.97
C SER A 1109 -64.66 18.69 -7.34
N GLY A 1110 -64.94 19.51 -8.36
CA GLY A 1110 -65.38 19.05 -9.69
C GLY A 1110 -66.74 18.33 -9.72
N LEU A 1111 -67.35 18.05 -8.57
CA LEU A 1111 -68.61 17.30 -8.49
C LEU A 1111 -69.76 18.26 -8.16
N THR A 1112 -70.77 18.29 -9.01
CA THR A 1112 -72.07 18.89 -8.66
C THR A 1112 -72.85 17.88 -7.83
N SER A 1113 -72.71 17.94 -6.50
CA SER A 1113 -73.53 17.13 -5.59
C SER A 1113 -75.02 17.44 -5.80
N VAL A 1114 -75.73 16.56 -6.51
CA VAL A 1114 -77.19 16.62 -6.65
C VAL A 1114 -77.77 15.46 -5.84
N LYS A 1115 -78.16 15.70 -4.58
CA LYS A 1115 -79.19 14.87 -3.94
C LYS A 1115 -80.56 15.40 -4.33
N ARG A 1116 -81.25 14.67 -5.22
CA ARG A 1116 -82.65 14.92 -5.60
C ARG A 1116 -83.59 14.62 -4.41
N GLY A 1117 -84.27 15.64 -3.89
CA GLY A 1117 -85.63 15.52 -3.36
C GLY A 1117 -85.87 15.87 -1.89
N SER A 1118 -86.09 17.17 -1.62
CA SER A 1118 -86.90 17.82 -0.58
C SER A 1118 -86.82 17.40 0.91
N SER A 1119 -86.85 18.44 1.76
CA SER A 1119 -87.18 18.49 3.19
C SER A 1119 -86.03 18.44 4.21
N THR A 1120 -86.16 19.36 5.18
CA THR A 1120 -85.57 19.39 6.54
C THR A 1120 -84.05 19.54 6.69
N GLN A 1121 -83.68 20.79 7.03
CA GLN A 1121 -82.90 21.21 8.21
C GLN A 1121 -81.78 20.31 8.78
N HIS A 1122 -80.70 21.02 9.13
CA HIS A 1122 -79.55 20.69 9.99
C HIS A 1122 -78.32 20.15 9.26
N SER A 1123 -77.21 20.90 9.13
CA SER A 1123 -76.39 21.60 10.14
C SER A 1123 -75.60 20.67 11.09
N THR A 1124 -75.08 19.56 10.57
CA THR A 1124 -74.18 18.66 11.32
C THR A 1124 -73.03 18.02 10.52
N ASP A 1125 -72.93 18.19 9.19
CA ASP A 1125 -72.01 17.36 8.39
C ASP A 1125 -70.64 18.02 8.09
N ALA A 1126 -70.52 19.34 8.20
CA ALA A 1126 -69.22 20.04 8.09
C ALA A 1126 -68.31 19.76 9.30
N ALA A 1127 -68.90 19.51 10.48
CA ALA A 1127 -68.18 19.10 11.68
C ALA A 1127 -67.87 17.59 11.70
N GLU A 1128 -68.57 16.77 10.89
CA GLU A 1128 -68.26 15.35 10.71
C GLU A 1128 -67.16 15.12 9.67
N LEU A 1129 -67.05 15.96 8.64
CA LEU A 1129 -65.94 15.93 7.67
C LEU A 1129 -64.60 16.36 8.26
N GLU A 1130 -64.57 17.38 9.14
CA GLU A 1130 -63.36 17.71 9.93
C GLU A 1130 -63.01 16.60 10.96
N ARG A 1131 -64.00 15.88 11.48
CA ARG A 1131 -63.81 14.75 12.41
C ARG A 1131 -63.31 13.49 11.68
N ILE A 1132 -63.74 13.27 10.44
CA ILE A 1132 -63.24 12.20 9.55
C ILE A 1132 -61.84 12.54 9.03
N TRP A 1133 -61.53 13.81 8.71
CA TRP A 1133 -60.18 14.24 8.37
C TRP A 1133 -59.19 14.07 9.53
N ARG A 1134 -59.60 14.39 10.77
CA ARG A 1134 -58.76 14.14 11.96
C ARG A 1134 -58.63 12.65 12.31
N SER A 1135 -59.62 11.80 11.99
CA SER A 1135 -59.51 10.35 12.20
C SER A 1135 -58.73 9.61 11.10
N VAL A 1136 -58.51 10.24 9.94
CA VAL A 1136 -57.67 9.72 8.86
C VAL A 1136 -56.21 10.19 9.00
N ALA A 1137 -55.98 11.35 9.63
CA ALA A 1137 -54.63 11.89 9.89
C ALA A 1137 -53.97 11.41 11.20
N SER A 1138 -54.66 10.67 12.06
CA SER A 1138 -54.07 10.05 13.27
C SER A 1138 -54.27 8.54 13.27
N GLY A 1139 -53.71 7.87 12.27
CA GLY A 1139 -53.19 6.51 12.48
C GLY A 1139 -51.84 6.65 13.17
N ASP A 1140 -51.81 6.45 14.49
CA ASP A 1140 -50.60 6.02 15.19
C ASP A 1140 -50.21 4.66 14.58
N ASP A 1141 -49.46 4.68 13.48
CA ASP A 1141 -48.95 3.46 12.87
C ASP A 1141 -47.51 3.21 13.34
N ASP A 1142 -47.30 2.01 13.88
CA ASP A 1142 -45.99 1.42 14.06
C ASP A 1142 -45.21 1.57 12.73
N GLY A 1143 -44.07 2.25 12.81
CA GLY A 1143 -42.96 2.02 11.88
C GLY A 1143 -42.63 3.18 10.94
N ASN A 1144 -41.92 4.16 11.49
CA ASN A 1144 -40.92 5.01 10.84
C ASN A 1144 -40.27 4.38 9.59
N ALA A 1145 -40.17 5.17 8.53
CA ALA A 1145 -38.96 5.95 8.29
C ALA A 1145 -39.23 7.08 7.28
N SER A 1146 -39.35 8.32 7.78
CA SER A 1146 -39.05 9.51 7.00
C SER A 1146 -37.79 10.16 7.59
N GLU A 1147 -36.78 10.27 6.75
CA GLU A 1147 -35.77 11.31 6.83
C GLU A 1147 -36.44 12.69 6.82
N VAL A 1148 -35.90 13.58 7.65
CA VAL A 1148 -35.70 15.02 7.40
C VAL A 1148 -36.96 15.87 7.21
N GLU A 1149 -37.39 16.52 8.30
CA GLU A 1149 -37.97 17.86 8.24
C GLU A 1149 -36.85 18.91 8.36
N GLY A 1150 -36.96 19.97 7.55
CA GLY A 1150 -35.97 21.03 7.42
C GLY A 1150 -35.97 22.08 8.52
N MET A 1151 -35.10 23.09 8.33
CA MET A 1151 -35.44 24.48 8.65
C MET A 1151 -34.42 25.45 8.02
N ALA A 1152 -34.95 26.60 7.59
CA ALA A 1152 -34.28 27.83 7.13
C ALA A 1152 -33.73 27.75 5.69
N THR A 1153 -34.08 28.63 4.75
CA THR A 1153 -34.26 30.09 4.84
C THR A 1153 -35.11 30.65 3.67
N GLU A 1154 -36.02 31.59 3.95
CA GLU A 1154 -36.33 32.76 3.09
C GLU A 1154 -35.00 33.45 2.71
N ASP A 1155 -34.68 33.95 1.52
CA ASP A 1155 -35.37 34.34 0.30
C ASP A 1155 -34.33 34.21 -0.84
N VAL A 1156 -34.80 34.04 -2.08
CA VAL A 1156 -34.35 34.75 -3.32
C VAL A 1156 -34.93 34.00 -4.53
N GLU A 1157 -35.49 34.81 -5.41
CA GLU A 1157 -36.23 34.50 -6.63
C GLU A 1157 -35.44 33.66 -7.66
N GLU A 1158 -36.07 32.65 -8.27
CA GLU A 1158 -36.40 32.65 -9.71
C GLU A 1158 -37.17 31.38 -10.14
N VAL A 1159 -38.29 31.61 -10.82
CA VAL A 1159 -39.10 30.62 -11.55
C VAL A 1159 -39.01 30.96 -13.04
N GLY A 1160 -38.73 29.97 -13.88
CA GLY A 1160 -38.90 30.08 -15.33
C GLY A 1160 -38.54 28.82 -16.11
N SER A 1161 -39.47 27.87 -16.17
CA SER A 1161 -39.36 26.56 -16.81
C SER A 1161 -39.77 26.51 -18.29
N ALA A 1162 -39.18 25.55 -19.03
CA ALA A 1162 -39.72 24.77 -20.17
C ALA A 1162 -40.03 25.45 -21.53
N HIS A 1163 -39.29 25.05 -22.59
CA HIS A 1163 -39.81 24.21 -23.69
C HIS A 1163 -38.70 23.74 -24.68
N MET A 1164 -38.94 22.56 -25.27
CA MET A 1164 -38.63 22.07 -26.63
C MET A 1164 -38.20 23.14 -27.68
N SER A 1165 -37.47 22.89 -28.78
CA SER A 1165 -36.91 21.73 -29.48
C SER A 1165 -36.21 22.25 -30.74
N GLU A 1166 -35.13 21.57 -31.15
CA GLU A 1166 -34.57 21.46 -32.51
C GLU A 1166 -33.97 22.69 -33.25
N GLU A 1167 -32.87 22.37 -33.93
CA GLU A 1167 -32.21 23.05 -35.05
C GLU A 1167 -31.22 24.21 -34.81
N GLU A 1168 -29.95 23.81 -34.92
CA GLU A 1168 -28.90 24.40 -35.77
C GLU A 1168 -28.16 25.70 -35.37
N PRO A 1169 -26.89 25.84 -35.83
CA PRO A 1169 -25.83 26.46 -35.05
C PRO A 1169 -25.59 27.90 -35.48
N VAL A 1170 -25.56 28.81 -34.51
CA VAL A 1170 -25.03 30.16 -34.71
C VAL A 1170 -24.12 30.52 -33.53
N ALA A 1171 -22.82 30.29 -33.70
CA ALA A 1171 -21.91 31.41 -33.88
C ALA A 1171 -22.10 32.63 -32.91
N HIS A 1172 -21.23 32.84 -31.89
CA HIS A 1172 -21.18 34.09 -31.08
C HIS A 1172 -19.92 34.97 -31.23
N THR A 1173 -20.11 36.07 -31.95
CA THR A 1173 -19.20 37.21 -32.15
C THR A 1173 -19.12 37.98 -30.84
N ASP A 1174 -17.88 38.33 -30.46
CA ASP A 1174 -17.58 39.33 -29.45
C ASP A 1174 -17.55 40.70 -30.13
N GLU A 1175 -17.93 41.71 -29.33
CA GLU A 1175 -17.77 43.18 -29.42
C GLU A 1175 -19.16 43.84 -29.24
N ASP A 1176 -19.40 44.69 -28.22
CA ASP A 1176 -18.69 45.96 -28.05
C ASP A 1176 -18.75 46.59 -26.65
N GLU A 1177 -17.70 47.38 -26.40
CA GLU A 1177 -17.61 48.67 -25.69
C GLU A 1177 -18.05 48.88 -24.21
N SER A 1178 -17.05 49.36 -23.45
CA SER A 1178 -17.07 50.52 -22.55
C SER A 1178 -17.54 50.37 -21.09
N ALA A 1179 -16.57 50.11 -20.20
CA ALA A 1179 -16.17 50.99 -19.09
C ALA A 1179 -14.80 50.56 -18.52
#